data_AF-A0A8J9ZBY4-F1
#
_entry.id   AF-A0A8J9ZBY4-F1
#
_cell.length_a   1.000
_cell.length_b   1.000
_cell.length_c   1.000
_cell.angle_alpha   90.00
_cell.angle_beta   90.00
_cell.angle_gamma   90.00
#
_symmetry.space_group_name_H-M   'P 1'
#
loop_
_entity.id
_entity.type
_entity.pdbx_description
1 polymer ?
#
loop_
_entity_poly.entity_id
_entity_poly.type
_entity_poly.pdbx_seq_one_letter_code
_entity_poly.pdbx_strand_id
1 'polypeptide(L)'
;MQQKSWRDKPAKVVPDPRNGNVRARKVQLISSVPVERYMGVVCSMKESFGFIERADVVKEIFFHYSEYPGDIREIELGDDVEFSIATRNVRNGKEVATHIKKLIEGTVVFEDVSNERIRGKVIKPLPRGPQRRQSDPLSGRLSYEAPGDDDGGTKEIPFGDRDQRSECSLQVADIVEFNIATDRRDKLQRATNIDLLPETFRTTGEKREMGLVAAMKEGFGFIKCVDRDARMFFHFSELLDPMRELHIGDEVEFTVVPDPSSAQRNHAIRIKPLPKGSVSFHKVSSERLLGVVDKEAVSAGMPNMKGSKSPKKQQDRDMELGTIVYDICGEKENITYHLRDTDPRSTPQQGDQVEFSVSEQKKTGTRLAVNIKVLNRPSAQRLQGFIATLKDNFGFIETANHEKEIFFHFSEFDGDITMLDLGDEVEYSTVRKNNKVSAERIFRLSPGTIVAEETDPTVLHGKVVRPLRSIDPQQPEYQGLIQLTHEDGSENGEAKTFPYGITSLSDKREFLQKGDVVNFQVATSAGGEERAARVQAIRKRVRGSVDTIKGQFGFINYEVGDNKKLFFHLSEVHDGSDLSPGDKVEFVVVCNQKSGKYSACSVKKVAGSDVVTARPERLLHRLKSVNVENDNGPRLIVLRQPKGPDSGNSKGFIFQRSSHKPGEPPSDITMNGHSTTNGN
;
A
#
# COMPACT_ATOMS: atom_id res chain seq x y z
N MET A 1 114.72 4.07 -45.98
CA MET A 1 114.38 3.64 -44.61
C MET A 1 113.45 4.69 -43.99
N GLN A 2 112.18 4.36 -43.78
CA GLN A 2 111.33 4.93 -42.72
C GLN A 2 110.14 3.99 -42.52
N GLN A 3 110.24 3.15 -41.48
CA GLN A 3 109.16 2.29 -41.01
C GLN A 3 108.03 3.18 -40.48
N LYS A 4 106.89 3.21 -41.16
CA LYS A 4 105.65 3.73 -40.56
C LYS A 4 105.10 2.66 -39.60
N SER A 5 105.11 3.00 -38.32
CA SER A 5 104.56 2.23 -37.20
C SER A 5 103.06 1.99 -37.38
N TRP A 6 102.63 0.73 -37.37
CA TRP A 6 101.24 0.27 -37.53
C TRP A 6 100.50 0.15 -36.19
N ARG A 7 100.63 1.11 -35.27
CA ARG A 7 100.15 0.92 -33.89
C ARG A 7 98.76 1.45 -33.52
N ASP A 8 98.11 2.30 -34.32
CA ASP A 8 96.78 2.82 -33.96
C ASP A 8 95.77 2.66 -35.09
N LYS A 9 95.17 1.46 -35.18
CA LYS A 9 93.94 1.25 -35.96
C LYS A 9 92.81 0.82 -35.03
N PRO A 10 91.59 1.37 -35.17
CA PRO A 10 90.43 1.11 -34.30
C PRO A 10 89.87 -0.32 -34.41
N ALA A 11 90.43 -1.14 -35.30
CA ALA A 11 90.23 -2.57 -35.34
C ALA A 11 91.50 -3.26 -35.89
N LYS A 12 91.90 -4.37 -35.28
CA LYS A 12 93.01 -5.21 -35.76
C LYS A 12 92.46 -6.27 -36.72
N VAL A 13 92.86 -6.17 -37.98
CA VAL A 13 92.43 -7.05 -39.05
C VAL A 13 93.35 -8.28 -39.08
N VAL A 14 92.80 -9.48 -38.88
CA VAL A 14 93.57 -10.75 -38.82
C VAL A 14 93.01 -11.73 -39.87
N PRO A 15 93.84 -12.21 -40.81
CA PRO A 15 93.44 -13.26 -41.74
C PRO A 15 93.33 -14.61 -41.03
N ASP A 16 92.27 -15.36 -41.31
CA ASP A 16 92.08 -16.74 -40.86
C ASP A 16 92.90 -17.68 -41.76
N PRO A 17 93.92 -18.36 -41.24
CA PRO A 17 94.82 -19.19 -42.03
C PRO A 17 94.14 -20.43 -42.63
N ARG A 18 92.89 -20.75 -42.27
CA ARG A 18 92.16 -21.93 -42.77
C ARG A 18 91.32 -21.68 -44.02
N ASN A 19 90.94 -20.44 -44.30
CA ASN A 19 90.03 -20.13 -45.41
C ASN A 19 90.34 -18.79 -46.12
N GLY A 20 91.38 -18.07 -45.70
CA GLY A 20 91.77 -16.79 -46.30
C GLY A 20 90.85 -15.62 -45.97
N ASN A 21 89.76 -15.84 -45.21
CA ASN A 21 88.84 -14.78 -44.83
C ASN A 21 89.45 -13.90 -43.73
N VAL A 22 89.21 -12.61 -43.85
CA VAL A 22 89.80 -11.63 -42.95
C VAL A 22 88.77 -11.21 -41.90
N ARG A 23 89.14 -11.26 -40.61
CA ARG A 23 88.27 -10.90 -39.49
C ARG A 23 88.82 -9.71 -38.72
N ALA A 24 87.95 -8.76 -38.38
CA ALA A 24 88.27 -7.68 -37.47
C ALA A 24 88.22 -8.17 -36.01
N ARG A 25 89.28 -7.92 -35.25
CA ARG A 25 89.40 -8.18 -33.80
C ARG A 25 89.74 -6.88 -33.08
N LYS A 26 89.29 -6.74 -31.83
CA LYS A 26 89.50 -5.53 -31.00
C LYS A 26 88.92 -4.26 -31.64
N VAL A 27 87.65 -4.32 -32.06
CA VAL A 27 86.93 -3.15 -32.56
C VAL A 27 86.67 -2.22 -31.38
N GLN A 28 87.14 -0.98 -31.48
CA GLN A 28 86.89 0.08 -30.49
C GLN A 28 86.00 1.15 -31.12
N LEU A 29 84.94 1.54 -30.41
CA LEU A 29 84.06 2.64 -30.80
C LEU A 29 84.83 3.96 -30.60
N ILE A 30 85.10 4.68 -31.70
CA ILE A 30 85.91 5.92 -31.70
C ILE A 30 85.05 7.13 -31.37
N SER A 31 83.84 7.18 -31.92
CA SER A 31 82.82 8.19 -31.60
C SER A 31 81.44 7.62 -31.95
N SER A 32 80.46 7.87 -31.09
CA SER A 32 79.05 7.58 -31.41
C SER A 32 78.48 8.76 -32.20
N VAL A 33 77.90 8.49 -33.37
CA VAL A 33 77.03 9.47 -34.02
C VAL A 33 75.87 9.74 -33.05
N PRO A 34 75.54 11.00 -32.73
CA PRO A 34 74.35 11.31 -31.95
C PRO A 34 73.16 10.69 -32.67
N VAL A 35 72.55 9.67 -32.07
CA VAL A 35 71.39 9.02 -32.67
C VAL A 35 70.21 9.92 -32.38
N GLU A 36 69.60 10.48 -33.43
CA GLU A 36 68.38 11.26 -33.28
C GLU A 36 67.33 10.42 -32.55
N ARG A 37 66.74 11.05 -31.53
CA ARG A 37 65.67 10.47 -30.73
C ARG A 37 64.36 11.01 -31.26
N TYR A 38 63.45 10.09 -31.50
CA TYR A 38 62.11 10.33 -31.97
C TYR A 38 61.15 9.88 -30.88
N MET A 39 59.97 10.48 -30.88
CA MET A 39 58.92 10.15 -29.94
C MET A 39 57.69 9.66 -30.71
N GLY A 40 56.86 8.88 -30.03
CA GLY A 40 55.64 8.36 -30.62
C GLY A 40 54.83 7.57 -29.60
N VAL A 41 53.70 7.04 -30.05
CA VAL A 41 52.77 6.28 -29.21
C VAL A 41 52.58 4.89 -29.79
N VAL A 42 52.59 3.87 -28.94
CA VAL A 42 52.38 2.48 -29.38
C VAL A 42 50.93 2.29 -29.83
N CYS A 43 50.70 2.20 -31.15
CA CYS A 43 49.37 2.12 -31.74
C CYS A 43 48.91 0.68 -32.02
N SER A 44 49.84 -0.27 -32.16
CA SER A 44 49.52 -1.68 -32.41
C SER A 44 50.57 -2.62 -31.81
N MET A 45 50.10 -3.72 -31.21
CA MET A 45 50.92 -4.77 -30.62
C MET A 45 50.46 -6.13 -31.19
N LYS A 46 51.40 -6.97 -31.61
CA LYS A 46 51.16 -8.33 -32.15
C LYS A 46 51.94 -9.36 -31.32
N GLU A 47 52.22 -10.53 -31.86
CA GLU A 47 52.82 -11.61 -31.07
C GLU A 47 54.31 -11.40 -30.75
N SER A 48 55.06 -10.72 -31.63
CA SER A 48 56.52 -10.51 -31.48
C SER A 48 57.01 -9.13 -31.90
N PHE A 49 56.08 -8.25 -32.31
CA PHE A 49 56.39 -6.94 -32.85
C PHE A 49 55.22 -5.99 -32.66
N GLY A 50 55.46 -4.70 -32.84
CA GLY A 50 54.44 -3.68 -32.79
C GLY A 50 54.70 -2.54 -33.79
N PHE A 51 53.82 -1.56 -33.75
CA PHE A 51 53.91 -0.31 -34.49
C PHE A 51 53.80 0.86 -33.54
N ILE A 52 54.62 1.88 -33.79
CA ILE A 52 54.61 3.16 -33.08
C ILE A 52 54.13 4.22 -34.06
N GLU A 53 53.10 4.96 -33.71
CA GLU A 53 52.70 6.16 -34.42
C GLU A 53 53.69 7.27 -34.12
N ARG A 54 54.32 7.82 -35.16
CA ARG A 54 55.39 8.82 -35.02
C ARG A 54 54.83 10.20 -34.68
N ALA A 55 55.47 10.90 -33.74
CA ALA A 55 55.11 12.26 -33.34
C ALA A 55 55.54 13.33 -34.33
N ASP A 56 56.52 13.04 -35.19
CA ASP A 56 57.11 13.99 -36.14
C ASP A 56 56.51 13.90 -37.55
N VAL A 57 55.87 12.78 -37.90
CA VAL A 57 55.24 12.56 -39.21
C VAL A 57 54.05 11.63 -39.08
N VAL A 58 53.01 11.81 -39.90
CA VAL A 58 51.79 10.98 -39.91
C VAL A 58 52.08 9.61 -40.55
N LYS A 59 52.91 8.80 -39.88
CA LYS A 59 53.29 7.44 -40.28
C LYS A 59 53.54 6.58 -39.06
N GLU A 60 53.27 5.30 -39.22
CA GLU A 60 53.66 4.27 -38.26
C GLU A 60 55.06 3.75 -38.58
N ILE A 61 55.81 3.42 -37.54
CA ILE A 61 57.10 2.74 -37.65
C ILE A 61 57.06 1.39 -36.94
N PHE A 62 57.59 0.38 -37.61
CA PHE A 62 57.66 -0.98 -37.08
C PHE A 62 58.75 -1.08 -36.00
N PHE A 63 58.49 -1.86 -34.96
CA PHE A 63 59.52 -2.31 -34.03
C PHE A 63 59.38 -3.78 -33.63
N HIS A 64 60.49 -4.42 -33.27
CA HIS A 64 60.49 -5.77 -32.73
C HIS A 64 60.62 -5.72 -31.21
N TYR A 65 60.05 -6.68 -30.48
CA TYR A 65 60.06 -6.67 -29.01
C TYR A 65 61.47 -6.71 -28.39
N SER A 66 62.45 -7.23 -29.12
CA SER A 66 63.87 -7.19 -28.71
C SER A 66 64.48 -5.79 -28.66
N GLU A 67 63.83 -4.79 -29.28
CA GLU A 67 64.31 -3.40 -29.29
C GLU A 67 63.94 -2.65 -27.99
N TYR A 68 63.09 -3.25 -27.15
CA TYR A 68 62.81 -2.77 -25.81
C TYR A 68 63.72 -3.48 -24.80
N PRO A 69 64.49 -2.75 -23.98
CA PRO A 69 65.43 -3.35 -23.03
C PRO A 69 64.77 -3.95 -21.79
N GLY A 70 63.50 -3.61 -21.52
CA GLY A 70 62.72 -4.11 -20.38
C GLY A 70 61.83 -5.31 -20.73
N ASP A 71 60.93 -5.66 -19.82
CA ASP A 71 59.91 -6.68 -20.08
C ASP A 71 58.83 -6.09 -20.99
N ILE A 72 58.59 -6.70 -22.16
CA ILE A 72 57.60 -6.19 -23.13
C ILE A 72 56.19 -6.07 -22.55
N ARG A 73 55.88 -6.81 -21.48
CA ARG A 73 54.61 -6.72 -20.75
C ARG A 73 54.41 -5.38 -20.04
N GLU A 74 55.46 -4.58 -19.90
CA GLU A 74 55.41 -3.22 -19.34
C GLU A 74 54.99 -2.16 -20.37
N ILE A 75 54.96 -2.51 -21.67
CA ILE A 75 54.48 -1.65 -22.76
C ILE A 75 53.07 -2.10 -23.18
N GLU A 76 52.13 -1.17 -23.12
CA GLU A 76 50.74 -1.34 -23.52
C GLU A 76 50.37 -0.43 -24.70
N LEU A 77 49.21 -0.67 -25.31
CA LEU A 77 48.67 0.20 -26.36
C LEU A 77 48.37 1.58 -25.78
N GLY A 78 48.84 2.63 -26.44
CA GLY A 78 48.71 4.01 -25.97
C GLY A 78 49.91 4.53 -25.17
N ASP A 79 50.92 3.70 -24.89
CA ASP A 79 52.12 4.16 -24.19
C ASP A 79 52.97 5.11 -25.04
N ASP A 80 53.41 6.19 -24.41
CA ASP A 80 54.40 7.11 -24.95
C ASP A 80 55.79 6.46 -24.94
N VAL A 81 56.49 6.52 -26.06
CA VAL A 81 57.82 5.93 -26.21
C VAL A 81 58.80 6.87 -26.92
N GLU A 82 60.06 6.80 -26.49
CA GLU A 82 61.21 7.35 -27.20
C GLU A 82 61.93 6.21 -27.93
N PHE A 83 62.35 6.45 -29.17
CA PHE A 83 63.07 5.48 -29.98
C PHE A 83 64.05 6.17 -30.93
N SER A 84 64.86 5.38 -31.61
CA SER A 84 65.76 5.82 -32.67
C SER A 84 65.45 5.08 -33.97
N ILE A 85 65.55 5.77 -35.10
CA ILE A 85 65.26 5.18 -36.40
C ILE A 85 66.54 4.56 -36.96
N ALA A 86 66.47 3.27 -37.33
CA ALA A 86 67.55 2.57 -38.00
C ALA A 86 67.07 1.97 -39.33
N THR A 87 67.88 2.07 -40.37
CA THR A 87 67.62 1.42 -41.67
C THR A 87 68.16 -0.01 -41.63
N ARG A 88 67.27 -1.00 -41.44
CA ARG A 88 67.70 -2.41 -41.28
C ARG A 88 68.18 -3.04 -42.60
N ASN A 89 67.73 -2.55 -43.75
CA ASN A 89 68.16 -3.06 -45.05
C ASN A 89 68.41 -1.91 -46.03
N VAL A 90 69.70 -1.64 -46.26
CA VAL A 90 70.21 -0.55 -47.11
C VAL A 90 69.71 -0.66 -48.56
N ARG A 91 69.29 -1.86 -49.03
CA ARG A 91 68.78 -2.06 -50.40
C ARG A 91 67.30 -1.74 -50.59
N ASN A 92 66.49 -1.76 -49.52
CA ASN A 92 65.04 -1.55 -49.62
C ASN A 92 64.54 -0.32 -48.85
N GLY A 93 65.43 0.40 -48.14
CA GLY A 93 65.11 1.63 -47.42
C GLY A 93 64.14 1.44 -46.25
N LYS A 94 63.95 0.22 -45.73
CA LYS A 94 62.99 -0.01 -44.65
C LYS A 94 63.52 0.51 -43.31
N GLU A 95 62.87 1.55 -42.81
CA GLU A 95 63.09 2.13 -41.49
C GLU A 95 62.38 1.31 -40.40
N VAL A 96 63.06 1.11 -39.27
CA VAL A 96 62.52 0.46 -38.07
C VAL A 96 62.90 1.26 -36.83
N ALA A 97 62.06 1.22 -35.81
CA ALA A 97 62.35 1.80 -34.50
C ALA A 97 63.23 0.83 -33.70
N THR A 98 64.26 1.39 -33.07
CA THR A 98 65.28 0.71 -32.26
C THR A 98 65.50 1.47 -30.96
N HIS A 99 66.10 0.82 -29.95
CA HIS A 99 66.42 1.45 -28.66
C HIS A 99 65.20 2.12 -27.99
N ILE A 100 64.11 1.36 -27.87
CA ILE A 100 62.83 1.86 -27.38
C ILE A 100 62.89 2.06 -25.88
N LYS A 101 62.33 3.16 -25.41
CA LYS A 101 62.21 3.50 -24.00
C LYS A 101 60.80 4.01 -23.72
N LYS A 102 60.14 3.44 -22.71
CA LYS A 102 58.84 3.94 -22.23
C LYS A 102 59.04 5.32 -21.57
N LEU A 103 58.18 6.25 -21.94
CA LEU A 103 58.11 7.60 -21.39
C LEU A 103 56.96 7.70 -20.40
N ILE A 104 56.90 8.85 -19.71
CA ILE A 104 55.75 9.21 -18.89
C ILE A 104 54.58 9.50 -19.83
N GLU A 105 53.39 9.00 -19.48
CA GLU A 105 52.17 9.25 -20.25
C GLU A 105 51.88 10.76 -20.38
N GLY A 106 51.51 11.21 -21.59
CA GLY A 106 51.22 12.60 -21.91
C GLY A 106 52.44 13.43 -22.33
N THR A 107 53.62 12.80 -22.48
CA THR A 107 54.81 13.45 -23.06
C THR A 107 54.64 13.64 -24.57
N VAL A 108 53.98 12.71 -25.26
CA VAL A 108 53.72 12.79 -26.71
C VAL A 108 52.36 13.42 -26.96
N VAL A 109 52.36 14.57 -27.65
CA VAL A 109 51.13 15.28 -28.03
C VAL A 109 51.11 15.42 -29.55
N PHE A 110 50.18 14.74 -30.20
CA PHE A 110 50.02 14.77 -31.66
C PHE A 110 49.25 15.99 -32.15
N GLU A 111 48.35 16.53 -31.32
CA GLU A 111 47.38 17.54 -31.72
C GLU A 111 47.27 18.65 -30.68
N ASP A 112 47.11 19.88 -31.17
CA ASP A 112 46.74 21.03 -30.34
C ASP A 112 45.24 21.26 -30.42
N VAL A 113 44.55 21.10 -29.29
CA VAL A 113 43.12 21.38 -29.19
C VAL A 113 42.92 22.82 -28.76
N SER A 114 42.18 23.60 -29.56
CA SER A 114 41.79 24.96 -29.19
C SER A 114 40.92 24.96 -27.93
N ASN A 115 41.14 25.93 -27.05
CA ASN A 115 40.30 26.14 -25.86
C ASN A 115 38.94 26.77 -26.22
N GLU A 116 38.82 27.35 -27.41
CA GLU A 116 37.58 27.97 -27.88
C GLU A 116 36.60 26.90 -28.35
N ARG A 117 35.37 27.01 -27.86
CA ARG A 117 34.24 26.18 -28.27
C ARG A 117 33.51 26.90 -29.39
N ILE A 118 33.48 26.28 -30.56
CA ILE A 118 32.90 26.84 -31.78
C ILE A 118 31.54 26.20 -32.02
N ARG A 119 30.57 27.04 -32.39
CA ARG A 119 29.24 26.60 -32.79
C ARG A 119 29.21 26.31 -34.29
N GLY A 120 28.61 25.20 -34.66
CA GLY A 120 28.43 24.82 -36.06
C GLY A 120 27.18 23.99 -36.31
N LYS A 121 27.02 23.57 -37.56
CA LYS A 121 25.94 22.68 -38.00
C LYS A 121 26.51 21.40 -38.62
N VAL A 122 25.84 20.28 -38.41
CA VAL A 122 26.23 19.02 -39.06
C VAL A 122 25.82 19.07 -40.54
N ILE A 123 26.79 18.98 -41.44
CA ILE A 123 26.53 18.84 -42.89
C ILE A 123 26.37 17.35 -43.24
N LYS A 124 27.28 16.53 -42.71
CA LYS A 124 27.33 15.09 -42.98
C LYS A 124 27.60 14.33 -41.68
N PRO A 125 26.61 13.58 -41.16
CA PRO A 125 26.81 12.74 -39.98
C PRO A 125 27.65 11.50 -40.34
N LEU A 126 28.17 10.83 -39.32
CA LEU A 126 28.92 9.59 -39.49
C LEU A 126 27.99 8.44 -39.92
N PRO A 127 28.40 7.58 -40.86
CA PRO A 127 27.62 6.42 -41.25
C PRO A 127 27.51 5.40 -40.10
N ARG A 128 26.28 4.96 -39.78
CA ARG A 128 26.01 3.93 -38.77
C ARG A 128 25.61 2.61 -39.43
N GLY A 129 26.36 1.54 -39.20
CA GLY A 129 26.08 0.21 -39.76
C GLY A 129 27.34 -0.65 -40.01
N PRO A 130 27.19 -1.86 -40.57
CA PRO A 130 28.30 -2.78 -40.83
C PRO A 130 29.34 -2.26 -41.86
N GLN A 131 29.02 -1.18 -42.58
CA GLN A 131 29.96 -0.47 -43.47
C GLN A 131 31.05 0.34 -42.74
N ARG A 132 31.03 0.42 -41.40
CA ARG A 132 32.05 1.08 -40.57
C ARG A 132 33.50 0.65 -40.87
N ARG A 133 33.71 -0.56 -41.41
CA ARG A 133 35.07 -1.12 -41.59
C ARG A 133 35.82 -0.65 -42.84
N GLN A 134 35.20 0.14 -43.73
CA GLN A 134 35.84 0.62 -44.97
C GLN A 134 35.74 2.15 -45.19
N SER A 135 35.18 2.91 -44.25
CA SER A 135 35.03 4.36 -44.39
C SER A 135 36.28 5.13 -43.95
N ASP A 136 36.53 6.26 -44.60
CA ASP A 136 37.45 7.33 -44.18
C ASP A 136 37.31 7.59 -42.66
N PRO A 137 38.42 7.55 -41.87
CA PRO A 137 38.39 7.76 -40.42
C PRO A 137 37.78 9.11 -40.02
N LEU A 138 37.80 10.11 -40.93
CA LEU A 138 37.20 11.41 -40.72
C LEU A 138 36.04 11.64 -41.71
N SER A 139 35.09 10.71 -41.79
CA SER A 139 34.02 10.74 -42.79
C SER A 139 32.91 11.79 -42.55
N GLY A 140 32.81 12.33 -41.33
CA GLY A 140 31.82 13.34 -40.93
C GLY A 140 32.24 14.76 -41.35
N ARG A 141 31.28 15.67 -41.52
CA ARG A 141 31.53 17.09 -41.84
C ARG A 141 30.62 18.02 -41.03
N LEU A 142 31.21 19.06 -40.45
CA LEU A 142 30.52 20.17 -39.80
C LEU A 142 30.76 21.46 -40.59
N SER A 143 29.79 22.36 -40.61
CA SER A 143 29.96 23.75 -41.03
C SER A 143 30.03 24.67 -39.83
N TYR A 144 30.89 25.68 -39.87
CA TYR A 144 30.97 26.71 -38.83
C TYR A 144 31.36 28.06 -39.42
N GLU A 145 31.07 29.12 -38.67
CA GLU A 145 31.53 30.47 -38.97
C GLU A 145 32.78 30.72 -38.13
N ALA A 146 33.89 31.09 -38.76
CA ALA A 146 35.13 31.33 -38.04
C ALA A 146 35.03 32.64 -37.22
N PRO A 147 35.49 32.64 -35.96
CA PRO A 147 35.58 33.87 -35.17
C PRO A 147 36.47 34.89 -35.89
N GLY A 148 35.90 36.05 -36.26
CA GLY A 148 36.64 37.15 -36.90
C GLY A 148 36.67 37.16 -38.43
N ASP A 149 35.93 36.28 -39.12
CA ASP A 149 35.67 36.43 -40.55
C ASP A 149 34.51 37.43 -40.77
N ASP A 150 34.81 38.69 -41.07
CA ASP A 150 33.83 39.75 -41.38
C ASP A 150 33.04 39.48 -42.69
N ASP A 151 33.48 38.51 -43.50
CA ASP A 151 32.88 38.16 -44.80
C ASP A 151 31.73 37.14 -44.68
N GLY A 152 31.40 36.67 -43.46
CA GLY A 152 30.31 35.71 -43.22
C GLY A 152 30.52 34.34 -43.87
N GLY A 153 31.76 34.00 -44.23
CA GLY A 153 32.11 32.76 -44.91
C GLY A 153 31.96 31.54 -44.02
N THR A 154 31.13 30.58 -44.43
CA THR A 154 31.00 29.29 -43.76
C THR A 154 32.16 28.37 -44.15
N LYS A 155 32.87 27.81 -43.15
CA LYS A 155 33.95 26.82 -43.34
C LYS A 155 33.48 25.42 -43.01
N GLU A 156 34.05 24.42 -43.68
CA GLU A 156 33.80 23.01 -43.40
C GLU A 156 34.97 22.40 -42.62
N ILE A 157 34.66 21.54 -41.64
CA ILE A 157 35.65 20.82 -40.84
C ILE A 157 35.27 19.34 -40.69
N PRO A 158 36.22 18.40 -40.89
CA PRO A 158 35.94 16.97 -40.79
C PRO A 158 35.95 16.48 -39.34
N PHE A 159 35.28 15.35 -39.06
CA PHE A 159 35.33 14.67 -37.77
C PHE A 159 35.14 13.15 -37.92
N GLY A 160 35.61 12.40 -36.93
CA GLY A 160 35.56 10.94 -36.86
C GLY A 160 34.74 10.40 -35.70
N ASP A 161 34.70 9.07 -35.55
CA ASP A 161 33.91 8.38 -34.53
C ASP A 161 34.31 8.72 -33.09
N ARG A 162 35.59 9.05 -32.85
CA ARG A 162 36.13 9.37 -31.52
C ARG A 162 35.94 10.84 -31.12
N ASP A 163 35.33 11.64 -31.99
CA ASP A 163 35.27 13.09 -31.83
C ASP A 163 33.99 13.59 -31.16
N GLN A 164 33.01 12.71 -31.01
CA GLN A 164 31.77 12.99 -30.30
C GLN A 164 31.93 12.64 -28.81
N ARG A 165 31.49 13.55 -27.93
CA ARG A 165 31.50 13.30 -26.48
C ARG A 165 30.34 12.40 -26.04
N SER A 166 29.24 12.44 -26.79
CA SER A 166 28.09 11.57 -26.61
C SER A 166 28.01 10.58 -27.76
N GLU A 167 27.62 9.34 -27.48
CA GLU A 167 27.37 8.34 -28.52
C GLU A 167 26.03 8.53 -29.24
N CYS A 168 25.29 9.61 -28.93
CA CYS A 168 24.00 9.90 -29.53
C CYS A 168 24.09 10.13 -31.04
N SER A 169 23.02 9.81 -31.76
CA SER A 169 22.97 10.02 -33.22
C SER A 169 22.93 11.51 -33.60
N LEU A 170 24.00 12.00 -34.24
CA LEU A 170 23.97 13.26 -34.99
C LEU A 170 23.24 13.09 -36.33
N GLN A 171 22.52 14.13 -36.74
CA GLN A 171 21.75 14.25 -37.97
C GLN A 171 22.13 15.52 -38.72
N VAL A 172 21.80 15.57 -40.02
CA VAL A 172 21.99 16.75 -40.85
C VAL A 172 21.23 17.94 -40.25
N ALA A 173 21.87 19.11 -40.26
CA ALA A 173 21.40 20.38 -39.70
C ALA A 173 21.35 20.45 -38.16
N ASP A 174 21.82 19.43 -37.44
CA ASP A 174 22.02 19.55 -36.01
C ASP A 174 22.95 20.69 -35.66
N ILE A 175 22.64 21.41 -34.60
CA ILE A 175 23.48 22.45 -34.06
C ILE A 175 24.37 21.81 -33.00
N VAL A 176 25.68 21.93 -33.19
CA VAL A 176 26.69 21.33 -32.32
C VAL A 176 27.68 22.39 -31.83
N GLU A 177 28.32 22.08 -30.71
CA GLU A 177 29.45 22.84 -30.19
C GLU A 177 30.67 21.93 -30.12
N PHE A 178 31.84 22.39 -30.57
CA PHE A 178 33.03 21.56 -30.69
C PHE A 178 34.31 22.38 -30.53
N ASN A 179 35.46 21.71 -30.37
CA ASN A 179 36.78 22.31 -30.42
C ASN A 179 37.49 21.97 -31.73
N ILE A 180 38.36 22.83 -32.21
CA ILE A 180 39.23 22.52 -33.35
C ILE A 180 40.52 21.90 -32.81
N ALA A 181 40.80 20.66 -33.21
CA ALA A 181 42.09 20.01 -33.03
C ALA A 181 42.92 20.20 -34.30
N THR A 182 44.17 20.63 -34.15
CA THR A 182 45.14 20.77 -35.24
C THR A 182 46.28 19.78 -35.04
N ASP A 183 46.47 18.86 -35.98
CA ASP A 183 47.61 17.94 -35.94
C ASP A 183 48.92 18.72 -36.15
N ARG A 184 49.89 18.48 -35.27
CA ARG A 184 51.16 19.21 -35.28
C ARG A 184 52.03 18.87 -36.48
N ARG A 185 51.82 17.70 -37.10
CA ARG A 185 52.64 17.09 -38.14
C ARG A 185 52.28 17.60 -39.53
N ASP A 186 50.99 17.55 -39.88
CA ASP A 186 50.49 17.92 -41.22
C ASP A 186 49.63 19.20 -41.24
N LYS A 187 49.37 19.78 -40.05
CA LYS A 187 48.51 20.96 -39.86
C LYS A 187 47.06 20.73 -40.27
N LEU A 188 46.63 19.47 -40.40
CA LEU A 188 45.24 19.14 -40.68
C LEU A 188 44.37 19.46 -39.46
N GLN A 189 43.25 20.12 -39.73
CA GLN A 189 42.27 20.47 -38.70
C GLN A 189 41.08 19.54 -38.74
N ARG A 190 40.59 19.18 -37.55
CA ARG A 190 39.37 18.38 -37.37
C ARG A 190 38.58 18.88 -36.16
N ALA A 191 37.28 18.64 -36.17
CA ALA A 191 36.45 18.91 -35.01
C ALA A 191 36.60 17.77 -33.99
N THR A 192 36.69 18.11 -32.71
CA THR A 192 36.72 17.19 -31.59
C THR A 192 35.85 17.72 -30.45
N ASN A 193 35.62 16.92 -29.41
CA ASN A 193 34.77 17.28 -28.28
C ASN A 193 33.37 17.76 -28.69
N ILE A 194 32.79 17.12 -29.71
CA ILE A 194 31.53 17.52 -30.33
C ILE A 194 30.36 17.18 -29.40
N ASP A 195 29.58 18.20 -29.04
CA ASP A 195 28.37 18.11 -28.23
C ASP A 195 27.15 18.57 -29.04
N LEU A 196 26.06 17.81 -28.98
CA LEU A 196 24.77 18.19 -29.54
C LEU A 196 24.10 19.24 -28.67
N LEU A 197 23.72 20.39 -29.25
CA LEU A 197 23.05 21.45 -28.51
C LEU A 197 21.52 21.25 -28.45
N PRO A 198 20.86 21.49 -27.29
CA PRO A 198 19.40 21.38 -27.16
C PRO A 198 18.59 22.32 -28.05
N GLU A 199 19.20 23.38 -28.57
CA GLU A 199 18.55 24.30 -29.50
C GLU A 199 18.21 23.62 -30.83
N THR A 200 18.96 22.58 -31.21
CA THR A 200 18.71 21.74 -32.39
C THR A 200 17.25 21.34 -32.49
N PHE A 201 16.68 20.83 -31.40
CA PHE A 201 15.30 20.32 -31.36
C PHE A 201 14.25 21.38 -31.74
N ARG A 202 14.53 22.66 -31.50
CA ARG A 202 13.63 23.77 -31.82
C ARG A 202 13.83 24.26 -33.26
N THR A 203 15.07 24.29 -33.73
CA THR A 203 15.42 24.90 -35.02
C THR A 203 15.21 23.95 -36.20
N THR A 204 15.46 22.65 -36.03
CA THR A 204 15.29 21.65 -37.10
C THR A 204 13.83 21.26 -37.33
N GLY A 205 12.95 21.53 -36.36
CA GLY A 205 11.57 21.08 -36.38
C GLY A 205 11.43 19.55 -36.31
N GLU A 206 12.44 18.84 -35.78
CA GLU A 206 12.37 17.38 -35.67
C GLU A 206 11.16 16.94 -34.84
N LYS A 207 10.46 15.90 -35.32
CA LYS A 207 9.26 15.40 -34.64
C LYS A 207 9.66 14.62 -33.39
N ARG A 208 9.53 15.28 -32.24
CA ARG A 208 9.73 14.70 -30.91
C ARG A 208 8.46 14.00 -30.44
N GLU A 209 8.59 12.74 -30.08
CA GLU A 209 7.52 11.90 -29.59
C GLU A 209 7.73 11.55 -28.12
N MET A 210 6.62 11.25 -27.45
CA MET A 210 6.64 10.92 -26.03
C MET A 210 6.20 9.47 -25.80
N GLY A 211 6.68 8.90 -24.70
CA GLY A 211 6.34 7.55 -24.31
C GLY A 211 6.85 7.18 -22.93
N LEU A 212 6.55 5.94 -22.54
CA LEU A 212 7.02 5.34 -21.30
C LEU A 212 8.00 4.21 -21.61
N VAL A 213 9.08 4.11 -20.84
CA VAL A 213 9.98 2.95 -20.90
C VAL A 213 9.19 1.70 -20.48
N ALA A 214 8.97 0.79 -21.41
CA ALA A 214 8.13 -0.39 -21.22
C ALA A 214 8.93 -1.64 -20.82
N ALA A 215 10.18 -1.73 -21.27
CA ALA A 215 11.08 -2.83 -20.93
C ALA A 215 12.53 -2.38 -21.06
N MET A 216 13.39 -2.90 -20.20
CA MET A 216 14.83 -2.67 -20.21
C MET A 216 15.56 -4.02 -20.31
N LYS A 217 16.63 -4.05 -21.10
CA LYS A 217 17.54 -5.18 -21.28
C LYS A 217 18.99 -4.65 -21.25
N GLU A 218 19.96 -5.55 -21.31
CA GLU A 218 21.38 -5.18 -21.32
C GLU A 218 21.72 -4.40 -22.60
N GLY A 219 22.08 -3.12 -22.45
CA GLY A 219 22.46 -2.21 -23.54
C GLY A 219 21.32 -1.57 -24.33
N PHE A 220 20.07 -2.01 -24.16
CA PHE A 220 18.93 -1.51 -24.95
C PHE A 220 17.59 -1.62 -24.23
N GLY A 221 16.57 -0.92 -24.74
CA GLY A 221 15.22 -0.95 -24.18
C GLY A 221 14.12 -0.81 -25.21
N PHE A 222 12.88 -0.80 -24.72
CA PHE A 222 11.67 -0.60 -25.50
C PHE A 222 10.79 0.48 -24.89
N ILE A 223 10.33 1.43 -25.69
CA ILE A 223 9.43 2.51 -25.31
C ILE A 223 8.02 2.20 -25.82
N LYS A 224 7.03 2.31 -24.93
CA LYS A 224 5.61 2.35 -25.29
C LYS A 224 5.28 3.79 -25.67
N CYS A 225 5.11 4.04 -26.96
CA CYS A 225 4.75 5.36 -27.48
C CYS A 225 3.34 5.77 -27.08
N VAL A 226 3.14 7.08 -27.01
CA VAL A 226 1.80 7.67 -26.91
C VAL A 226 1.04 7.56 -28.23
N ASP A 227 1.70 7.86 -29.34
CA ASP A 227 1.07 8.02 -30.66
C ASP A 227 1.27 6.80 -31.61
N ARG A 228 1.82 5.67 -31.13
CA ARG A 228 2.06 4.46 -31.95
C ARG A 228 1.63 3.18 -31.25
N ASP A 229 1.16 2.22 -32.05
CA ASP A 229 0.83 0.86 -31.62
C ASP A 229 2.06 -0.01 -31.32
N ALA A 230 3.13 0.16 -32.10
CA ALA A 230 4.36 -0.61 -31.93
C ALA A 230 5.24 -0.04 -30.82
N ARG A 231 5.89 -0.93 -30.05
CA ARG A 231 6.95 -0.53 -29.10
C ARG A 231 8.19 -0.12 -29.89
N MET A 232 8.79 1.00 -29.52
CA MET A 232 9.98 1.52 -30.16
C MET A 232 11.23 1.00 -29.46
N PHE A 233 12.09 0.32 -30.21
CA PHE A 233 13.42 -0.09 -29.74
C PHE A 233 14.33 1.13 -29.61
N PHE A 234 15.20 1.16 -28.60
CA PHE A 234 16.27 2.15 -28.47
C PHE A 234 17.52 1.51 -27.84
N HIS A 235 18.70 2.05 -28.14
CA HIS A 235 19.97 1.66 -27.52
C HIS A 235 20.39 2.69 -26.45
N PHE A 236 21.14 2.30 -25.42
CA PHE A 236 21.56 3.24 -24.36
C PHE A 236 22.51 4.33 -24.85
N SER A 237 23.23 4.08 -25.94
CA SER A 237 24.05 5.11 -26.62
C SER A 237 23.21 6.30 -27.14
N GLU A 238 21.90 6.13 -27.29
CA GLU A 238 21.01 7.20 -27.75
C GLU A 238 20.51 8.11 -26.63
N LEU A 239 20.96 7.89 -25.38
CA LEU A 239 20.64 8.79 -24.28
C LEU A 239 21.38 10.12 -24.43
N LEU A 240 20.62 11.21 -24.43
CA LEU A 240 21.21 12.56 -24.47
C LEU A 240 21.97 12.89 -23.17
N ASP A 241 21.54 12.30 -22.06
CA ASP A 241 22.18 12.42 -20.76
C ASP A 241 22.53 11.01 -20.24
N PRO A 242 23.74 10.49 -20.54
CA PRO A 242 24.14 9.16 -20.14
C PRO A 242 24.42 9.04 -18.62
N MET A 243 24.54 10.15 -17.89
CA MET A 243 24.68 10.12 -16.43
C MET A 243 23.35 9.76 -15.74
N ARG A 244 22.23 9.93 -16.45
CA ARG A 244 20.91 9.66 -15.91
C ARG A 244 20.47 8.23 -16.26
N GLU A 245 20.39 7.39 -15.23
CA GLU A 245 19.86 6.03 -15.37
C GLU A 245 18.35 6.06 -15.71
N LEU A 246 17.98 5.34 -16.77
CA LEU A 246 16.59 5.10 -17.13
C LEU A 246 16.04 3.87 -16.44
N HIS A 247 14.82 3.97 -15.94
CA HIS A 247 14.07 2.88 -15.31
C HIS A 247 12.79 2.56 -16.08
N ILE A 248 12.26 1.35 -15.87
CA ILE A 248 10.96 0.96 -16.41
C ILE A 248 9.88 1.87 -15.80
N GLY A 249 9.01 2.41 -16.67
CA GLY A 249 7.98 3.37 -16.31
C GLY A 249 8.44 4.82 -16.38
N ASP A 250 9.71 5.10 -16.66
CA ASP A 250 10.16 6.48 -16.86
C ASP A 250 9.57 7.07 -18.12
N GLU A 251 9.26 8.36 -18.02
CA GLU A 251 8.74 9.18 -19.10
C GLU A 251 9.89 9.68 -19.95
N VAL A 252 9.76 9.54 -21.28
CA VAL A 252 10.82 9.90 -22.21
C VAL A 252 10.27 10.63 -23.41
N GLU A 253 11.09 11.54 -23.93
CA GLU A 253 10.93 12.18 -25.22
C GLU A 253 12.04 11.71 -26.18
N PHE A 254 11.70 11.40 -27.42
CA PHE A 254 12.62 10.81 -28.38
C PHE A 254 12.24 11.15 -29.82
N THR A 255 13.15 10.86 -30.75
CA THR A 255 12.92 11.02 -32.19
C THR A 255 12.89 9.65 -32.84
N VAL A 256 11.92 9.40 -33.72
CA VAL A 256 11.78 8.11 -34.42
C VAL A 256 12.43 8.20 -35.79
N VAL A 257 13.36 7.30 -36.08
CA VAL A 257 14.04 7.21 -37.38
C VAL A 257 14.02 5.78 -37.93
N PRO A 258 14.11 5.62 -39.27
CA PRO A 258 14.33 4.32 -39.89
C PRO A 258 15.69 3.75 -39.47
N ASP A 259 15.71 2.46 -39.17
CA ASP A 259 16.92 1.73 -38.81
C ASP A 259 17.83 1.62 -40.05
N PRO A 260 19.10 2.07 -39.98
CA PRO A 260 20.01 2.01 -41.11
C PRO A 260 20.35 0.57 -41.55
N SER A 261 20.18 -0.43 -40.67
CA SER A 261 20.36 -1.84 -41.02
C SER A 261 19.14 -2.46 -41.70
N SER A 262 17.97 -1.85 -41.55
CA SER A 262 16.70 -2.33 -42.12
C SER A 262 15.72 -1.17 -42.22
N ALA A 263 15.60 -0.55 -43.40
CA ALA A 263 14.73 0.60 -43.64
C ALA A 263 13.23 0.35 -43.34
N GLN A 264 12.81 -0.91 -43.21
CA GLN A 264 11.44 -1.29 -42.82
C GLN A 264 11.19 -1.25 -41.30
N ARG A 265 12.23 -1.09 -40.50
CA ARG A 265 12.16 -1.08 -39.04
C ARG A 265 12.50 0.32 -38.56
N ASN A 266 11.71 0.85 -37.62
CA ASN A 266 12.02 2.12 -36.98
C ASN A 266 12.61 1.88 -35.58
N HIS A 267 13.46 2.78 -35.13
CA HIS A 267 13.95 2.84 -33.76
C HIS A 267 13.86 4.27 -33.20
N ALA A 268 13.98 4.42 -31.89
CA ALA A 268 14.03 5.69 -31.21
C ALA A 268 15.50 6.10 -30.94
N ILE A 269 15.82 7.36 -31.25
CA ILE A 269 17.11 8.00 -30.98
C ILE A 269 16.92 9.24 -30.10
N ARG A 270 18.03 9.79 -29.58
CA ARG A 270 18.04 11.04 -28.80
C ARG A 270 17.03 11.01 -27.65
N ILE A 271 17.11 9.95 -26.86
CA ILE A 271 16.23 9.69 -25.75
C ILE A 271 16.53 10.70 -24.64
N LYS A 272 15.51 11.44 -24.25
CA LYS A 272 15.55 12.44 -23.19
C LYS A 272 14.59 12.02 -22.07
N PRO A 273 15.08 11.75 -20.86
CA PRO A 273 14.21 11.54 -19.70
C PRO A 273 13.40 12.81 -19.37
N LEU A 274 12.12 12.64 -19.09
CA LEU A 274 11.18 13.69 -18.70
C LEU A 274 10.81 13.58 -17.21
N PRO A 275 10.37 14.68 -16.58
CA PRO A 275 9.73 14.63 -15.26
C PRO A 275 8.44 13.78 -15.30
N LYS A 276 8.11 13.11 -14.20
CA LYS A 276 6.85 12.35 -14.07
C LYS A 276 5.64 13.27 -14.26
N GLY A 277 4.64 12.83 -15.01
CA GLY A 277 3.43 13.56 -15.37
C GLY A 277 3.51 14.39 -16.66
N SER A 278 4.63 14.37 -17.37
CA SER A 278 4.81 15.03 -18.68
C SER A 278 4.11 14.29 -19.82
N VAL A 279 4.03 12.95 -19.72
CA VAL A 279 3.49 12.07 -20.77
C VAL A 279 2.04 11.74 -20.45
N SER A 280 1.13 12.32 -21.25
CA SER A 280 -0.28 11.92 -21.24
C SER A 280 -0.66 11.15 -22.49
N PHE A 281 -1.20 9.94 -22.28
CA PHE A 281 -1.82 9.09 -23.32
C PHE A 281 -3.18 9.61 -23.77
N HIS A 282 -3.75 10.56 -23.01
CA HIS A 282 -5.08 11.08 -23.19
C HIS A 282 -5.06 12.62 -23.30
N LYS A 283 -5.79 13.17 -24.25
CA LYS A 283 -6.07 14.60 -24.32
C LYS A 283 -7.43 14.83 -23.66
N VAL A 284 -7.43 15.37 -22.45
CA VAL A 284 -8.67 15.69 -21.73
C VAL A 284 -9.08 17.12 -22.08
N SER A 285 -10.30 17.31 -22.57
CA SER A 285 -10.90 18.63 -22.80
C SER A 285 -11.05 19.37 -21.47
N SER A 286 -10.75 20.67 -21.46
CA SER A 286 -11.02 21.54 -20.31
C SER A 286 -12.51 21.84 -20.16
N GLU A 287 -13.30 21.64 -21.21
CA GLU A 287 -14.74 21.84 -21.20
C GLU A 287 -15.44 20.82 -20.31
N ARG A 288 -16.42 21.29 -19.54
CA ARG A 288 -17.32 20.47 -18.74
C ARG A 288 -18.64 20.42 -19.48
N LEU A 289 -19.00 19.23 -19.94
CA LEU A 289 -20.22 18.97 -20.67
C LEU A 289 -21.27 18.39 -19.72
N LEU A 290 -22.53 18.71 -20.00
CA LEU A 290 -23.67 18.19 -19.28
C LEU A 290 -24.35 17.12 -20.12
N GLY A 291 -24.64 15.99 -19.52
CA GLY A 291 -25.33 14.89 -20.18
C GLY A 291 -26.26 14.14 -19.24
N VAL A 292 -26.98 13.19 -19.81
CA VAL A 292 -27.85 12.25 -19.10
C VAL A 292 -27.33 10.84 -19.34
N VAL A 293 -27.21 10.04 -18.29
CA VAL A 293 -26.79 8.65 -18.40
C VAL A 293 -27.89 7.85 -19.10
N ASP A 294 -27.58 7.32 -20.28
CA ASP A 294 -28.49 6.47 -21.06
C ASP A 294 -28.33 4.99 -20.68
N LYS A 295 -27.08 4.58 -20.43
CA LYS A 295 -26.72 3.22 -20.01
C LYS A 295 -25.73 3.23 -18.85
N GLU A 296 -26.00 2.44 -17.82
CA GLU A 296 -25.11 2.28 -16.66
C GLU A 296 -23.89 1.42 -17.00
N ALA A 297 -22.74 1.77 -16.44
CA ALA A 297 -21.54 0.93 -16.50
C ALA A 297 -21.66 -0.22 -15.48
N VAL A 298 -21.54 -1.47 -15.93
CA VAL A 298 -21.69 -2.65 -15.06
C VAL A 298 -20.32 -3.19 -14.67
N SER A 299 -20.09 -3.38 -13.36
CA SER A 299 -18.89 -4.10 -12.89
C SER A 299 -19.14 -5.61 -12.90
N ALA A 300 -18.22 -6.37 -13.50
CA ALA A 300 -18.29 -7.84 -13.48
C ALA A 300 -17.93 -8.39 -12.09
N GLY A 301 -18.92 -8.52 -11.20
CA GLY A 301 -18.70 -8.98 -9.82
C GLY A 301 -19.90 -9.56 -9.07
N MET A 302 -20.42 -10.72 -9.50
CA MET A 302 -20.72 -11.91 -8.66
C MET A 302 -21.38 -13.01 -9.53
N PRO A 303 -20.80 -14.22 -9.63
CA PRO A 303 -21.34 -15.29 -10.44
C PRO A 303 -22.56 -15.92 -9.76
N ASN A 304 -23.70 -15.93 -10.45
CA ASN A 304 -24.80 -16.80 -10.09
C ASN A 304 -24.39 -18.25 -10.37
N MET A 305 -24.45 -19.08 -9.34
CA MET A 305 -24.08 -20.49 -9.37
C MET A 305 -25.06 -21.27 -10.26
N LYS A 306 -24.62 -21.74 -11.43
CA LYS A 306 -24.96 -23.06 -12.03
C LYS A 306 -24.23 -23.31 -13.36
N GLY A 307 -23.18 -24.15 -13.28
CA GLY A 307 -22.78 -25.18 -14.24
C GLY A 307 -22.52 -24.81 -15.71
N SER A 308 -21.23 -24.83 -16.10
CA SER A 308 -20.68 -25.78 -17.09
C SER A 308 -19.22 -25.41 -17.45
N LYS A 309 -18.54 -26.35 -18.12
CA LYS A 309 -17.11 -26.65 -18.06
C LYS A 309 -16.17 -25.76 -18.91
N SER A 310 -14.94 -25.63 -18.40
CA SER A 310 -13.62 -25.55 -19.10
C SER A 310 -12.90 -24.18 -19.16
N PRO A 311 -11.59 -24.12 -18.81
CA PRO A 311 -10.81 -22.88 -18.73
C PRO A 311 -9.90 -22.66 -19.96
N LYS A 312 -10.02 -21.53 -20.66
CA LYS A 312 -8.97 -21.01 -21.57
C LYS A 312 -9.12 -19.50 -21.81
N LYS A 313 -7.99 -18.79 -21.73
CA LYS A 313 -7.70 -17.37 -22.05
C LYS A 313 -8.38 -16.31 -21.19
N GLN A 314 -7.61 -15.87 -20.19
CA GLN A 314 -7.85 -14.69 -19.37
C GLN A 314 -7.22 -13.46 -20.07
N GLN A 315 -7.96 -12.86 -21.00
CA GLN A 315 -7.71 -11.50 -21.48
C GLN A 315 -9.06 -10.97 -22.01
N ASP A 316 -9.48 -9.81 -21.52
CA ASP A 316 -10.79 -9.16 -21.70
C ASP A 316 -11.99 -9.87 -21.06
N ARG A 317 -12.19 -9.62 -19.76
CA ARG A 317 -13.57 -9.55 -19.26
C ARG A 317 -14.16 -8.29 -19.86
N ASP A 318 -15.13 -8.43 -20.76
CA ASP A 318 -15.94 -7.32 -21.25
C ASP A 318 -16.57 -6.59 -20.05
N MET A 319 -15.95 -5.47 -19.66
CA MET A 319 -16.56 -4.48 -18.80
C MET A 319 -17.58 -3.76 -19.66
N GLU A 320 -18.87 -3.93 -19.35
CA GLU A 320 -19.91 -3.23 -20.10
C GLU A 320 -19.80 -1.73 -19.79
N LEU A 321 -19.35 -0.95 -20.78
CA LEU A 321 -19.20 0.49 -20.68
C LEU A 321 -20.56 1.14 -20.52
N GLY A 322 -20.62 2.19 -19.70
CA GLY A 322 -21.79 3.04 -19.62
C GLY A 322 -21.81 4.04 -20.79
N THR A 323 -22.98 4.60 -21.08
CA THR A 323 -23.20 5.59 -22.13
C THR A 323 -23.86 6.84 -21.55
N ILE A 324 -23.34 8.01 -21.91
CA ILE A 324 -23.92 9.32 -21.59
C ILE A 324 -24.38 9.95 -22.92
N VAL A 325 -25.62 10.40 -22.95
CA VAL A 325 -26.17 11.24 -24.03
C VAL A 325 -25.97 12.70 -23.62
N TYR A 326 -25.35 13.50 -24.48
CA TYR A 326 -25.08 14.91 -24.22
C TYR A 326 -25.39 15.76 -25.46
N ASP A 327 -25.66 17.04 -25.26
CA ASP A 327 -26.01 17.96 -26.33
C ASP A 327 -24.79 18.82 -26.69
N ILE A 328 -24.44 18.86 -27.97
CA ILE A 328 -23.48 19.82 -28.53
C ILE A 328 -24.22 20.61 -29.62
N CYS A 329 -24.33 21.93 -29.45
CA CYS A 329 -24.89 22.84 -30.46
C CYS A 329 -26.31 22.47 -30.96
N GLY A 330 -27.12 21.79 -30.14
CA GLY A 330 -28.47 21.34 -30.49
C GLY A 330 -28.54 19.93 -31.10
N GLU A 331 -27.41 19.24 -31.24
CA GLU A 331 -27.36 17.83 -31.66
C GLU A 331 -27.02 16.91 -30.47
N LYS A 332 -27.77 15.81 -30.35
CA LYS A 332 -27.54 14.80 -29.31
C LYS A 332 -26.45 13.83 -29.75
N GLU A 333 -25.36 13.78 -29.00
CA GLU A 333 -24.27 12.81 -29.17
C GLU A 333 -24.22 11.82 -28.01
N ASN A 334 -23.57 10.67 -28.26
CA ASN A 334 -23.34 9.63 -27.27
C ASN A 334 -21.85 9.49 -26.99
N ILE A 335 -21.48 9.39 -25.72
CA ILE A 335 -20.11 9.11 -25.29
C ILE A 335 -20.08 7.98 -24.26
N THR A 336 -19.07 7.12 -24.35
CA THR A 336 -18.93 5.98 -23.43
C THR A 336 -18.03 6.33 -22.25
N TYR A 337 -18.24 5.66 -21.11
CA TYR A 337 -17.42 5.83 -19.92
C TYR A 337 -17.14 4.51 -19.19
N HIS A 338 -16.06 4.48 -18.42
CA HIS A 338 -15.79 3.38 -17.50
C HIS A 338 -16.22 3.72 -16.08
N LEU A 339 -16.61 2.68 -15.32
CA LEU A 339 -16.89 2.80 -13.89
C LEU A 339 -15.68 3.26 -13.06
N ARG A 340 -14.44 3.10 -13.55
CA ARG A 340 -13.23 3.61 -12.87
C ARG A 340 -13.09 5.13 -12.95
N ASP A 341 -13.77 5.76 -13.90
CA ASP A 341 -13.71 7.20 -14.16
C ASP A 341 -14.84 7.96 -13.43
N THR A 342 -15.54 7.28 -12.51
CA THR A 342 -16.64 7.79 -11.68
C THR A 342 -16.29 7.69 -10.19
N ASP A 343 -16.92 8.51 -9.35
CA ASP A 343 -16.78 8.41 -7.89
C ASP A 343 -17.47 7.12 -7.39
N PRO A 344 -16.76 6.19 -6.70
CA PRO A 344 -17.36 4.99 -6.13
C PRO A 344 -18.52 5.25 -5.17
N ARG A 345 -18.53 6.44 -4.52
CA ARG A 345 -19.59 6.86 -3.60
C ARG A 345 -20.81 7.44 -4.33
N SER A 346 -20.66 7.78 -5.62
CA SER A 346 -21.70 8.39 -6.44
C SER A 346 -21.66 7.88 -7.87
N THR A 347 -21.80 6.56 -8.04
CA THR A 347 -21.84 5.91 -9.35
C THR A 347 -23.05 6.39 -10.16
N PRO A 348 -22.87 6.83 -11.42
CA PRO A 348 -23.97 7.30 -12.28
C PRO A 348 -24.99 6.18 -12.57
N GLN A 349 -26.28 6.50 -12.43
CA GLN A 349 -27.41 5.62 -12.72
C GLN A 349 -28.16 6.07 -13.97
N GLN A 350 -28.90 5.18 -14.62
CA GLN A 350 -29.70 5.51 -15.80
C GLN A 350 -30.68 6.64 -15.47
N GLY A 351 -30.64 7.71 -16.27
CA GLY A 351 -31.43 8.93 -16.07
C GLY A 351 -30.77 10.01 -15.21
N ASP A 352 -29.62 9.74 -14.58
CA ASP A 352 -28.89 10.77 -13.83
C ASP A 352 -28.36 11.86 -14.75
N GLN A 353 -28.49 13.12 -14.34
CA GLN A 353 -27.76 14.21 -14.97
C GLN A 353 -26.33 14.23 -14.45
N VAL A 354 -25.37 14.27 -15.37
CA VAL A 354 -23.94 14.21 -15.07
C VAL A 354 -23.20 15.37 -15.73
N GLU A 355 -22.21 15.89 -15.02
CA GLU A 355 -21.15 16.73 -15.56
C GLU A 355 -19.94 15.86 -15.86
N PHE A 356 -19.30 16.01 -17.02
CA PHE A 356 -18.12 15.24 -17.39
C PHE A 356 -17.21 16.02 -18.33
N SER A 357 -16.00 15.50 -18.56
CA SER A 357 -15.08 16.00 -19.60
C SER A 357 -14.79 14.91 -20.62
N VAL A 358 -14.55 15.31 -21.86
CA VAL A 358 -14.18 14.38 -22.95
C VAL A 358 -12.68 14.13 -22.92
N SER A 359 -12.28 12.88 -22.80
CA SER A 359 -10.91 12.38 -22.95
C SER A 359 -10.75 11.68 -24.28
N GLU A 360 -9.86 12.17 -25.12
CA GLU A 360 -9.50 11.54 -26.38
C GLU A 360 -8.18 10.78 -26.22
N GLN A 361 -8.20 9.47 -26.43
CA GLN A 361 -6.97 8.69 -26.43
C GLN A 361 -6.18 9.00 -27.71
N LYS A 362 -4.97 9.58 -27.58
CA LYS A 362 -4.14 9.99 -28.72
C LYS A 362 -3.81 8.83 -29.66
N LYS A 363 -3.68 7.62 -29.10
CA LYS A 363 -3.40 6.36 -29.79
C LYS A 363 -4.49 5.93 -30.79
N THR A 364 -5.76 5.99 -30.38
CA THR A 364 -6.87 5.37 -31.13
C THR A 364 -7.90 6.38 -31.63
N GLY A 365 -7.80 7.64 -31.19
CA GLY A 365 -8.85 8.64 -31.38
C GLY A 365 -10.14 8.35 -30.60
N THR A 366 -10.15 7.30 -29.76
CA THR A 366 -11.34 6.93 -29.00
C THR A 366 -11.63 8.00 -27.96
N ARG A 367 -12.87 8.49 -27.94
CA ARG A 367 -13.36 9.46 -26.97
C ARG A 367 -14.11 8.76 -25.85
N LEU A 368 -13.76 9.11 -24.62
CA LEU A 368 -14.38 8.61 -23.39
C LEU A 368 -14.76 9.78 -22.49
N ALA A 369 -15.86 9.66 -21.76
CA ALA A 369 -16.18 10.58 -20.69
C ALA A 369 -15.37 10.24 -19.44
N VAL A 370 -14.72 11.26 -18.87
CA VAL A 370 -13.90 11.20 -17.66
C VAL A 370 -14.29 12.32 -16.70
N ASN A 371 -13.86 12.23 -15.43
CA ASN A 371 -14.24 13.18 -14.37
C ASN A 371 -15.75 13.33 -14.22
N ILE A 372 -16.47 12.19 -14.23
CA ILE A 372 -17.92 12.17 -14.25
C ILE A 372 -18.45 12.45 -12.84
N LYS A 373 -19.29 13.48 -12.73
CA LYS A 373 -19.91 13.95 -11.50
C LYS A 373 -21.43 13.96 -11.66
N VAL A 374 -22.15 13.25 -10.80
CA VAL A 374 -23.62 13.26 -10.78
C VAL A 374 -24.10 14.58 -10.18
N LEU A 375 -24.92 15.31 -10.94
CA LEU A 375 -25.43 16.64 -10.56
C LEU A 375 -26.80 16.59 -9.88
N ASN A 376 -27.66 15.67 -10.29
CA ASN A 376 -29.07 15.69 -9.91
C ASN A 376 -29.50 14.37 -9.27
N ARG A 377 -28.89 14.04 -8.12
CA ARG A 377 -29.68 13.33 -7.10
C ARG A 377 -30.52 14.39 -6.42
N PRO A 378 -31.87 14.38 -6.51
CA PRO A 378 -32.67 15.21 -5.62
C PRO A 378 -32.13 14.95 -4.22
N SER A 379 -31.77 16.03 -3.49
CA SER A 379 -31.21 15.92 -2.14
C SER A 379 -32.07 14.93 -1.38
N ALA A 380 -31.54 13.72 -1.18
CA ALA A 380 -32.29 12.64 -0.57
C ALA A 380 -32.78 13.20 0.75
N GLN A 381 -34.11 13.27 0.88
CA GLN A 381 -34.79 13.94 1.99
C GLN A 381 -34.03 13.62 3.27
N ARG A 382 -33.45 14.65 3.91
CA ARG A 382 -32.74 14.45 5.16
C ARG A 382 -33.78 14.03 6.17
N LEU A 383 -33.68 12.78 6.62
CA LEU A 383 -34.54 12.18 7.63
C LEU A 383 -33.77 12.13 8.93
N GLN A 384 -34.50 12.15 10.03
CA GLN A 384 -33.96 12.03 11.37
C GLN A 384 -34.41 10.71 11.99
N GLY A 385 -33.60 10.20 12.91
CA GLY A 385 -33.89 8.95 13.61
C GLY A 385 -32.92 8.72 14.77
N PHE A 386 -32.98 7.52 15.33
CA PHE A 386 -32.22 7.14 16.51
C PHE A 386 -31.43 5.87 16.24
N ILE A 387 -30.19 5.76 16.73
CA ILE A 387 -29.42 4.52 16.61
C ILE A 387 -30.12 3.39 17.40
N ALA A 388 -30.66 2.41 16.69
CA ALA A 388 -31.43 1.31 17.28
C ALA A 388 -30.60 0.08 17.62
N THR A 389 -29.58 -0.20 16.80
CA THR A 389 -28.71 -1.36 16.96
C THR A 389 -27.36 -1.08 16.33
N LEU A 390 -26.29 -1.44 17.03
CA LEU A 390 -24.91 -1.41 16.56
C LEU A 390 -24.34 -2.83 16.62
N LYS A 391 -23.73 -3.27 15.51
CA LYS A 391 -23.01 -4.56 15.39
C LYS A 391 -21.59 -4.28 14.89
N ASP A 392 -20.84 -5.29 14.49
CA ASP A 392 -19.41 -5.14 14.18
C ASP A 392 -19.13 -4.17 13.01
N ASN A 393 -19.90 -4.22 11.92
CA ASN A 393 -19.66 -3.42 10.69
C ASN A 393 -20.91 -2.66 10.19
N PHE A 394 -22.03 -2.78 10.90
CA PHE A 394 -23.30 -2.23 10.45
C PHE A 394 -24.23 -1.93 11.63
N GLY A 395 -25.24 -1.12 11.37
CA GLY A 395 -26.25 -0.80 12.36
C GLY A 395 -27.63 -0.61 11.75
N PHE A 396 -28.57 -0.26 12.61
CA PHE A 396 -29.93 0.09 12.24
C PHE A 396 -30.33 1.41 12.91
N ILE A 397 -31.02 2.27 12.15
CA ILE A 397 -31.58 3.54 12.63
C ILE A 397 -33.09 3.34 12.77
N GLU A 398 -33.62 3.52 13.97
CA GLU A 398 -35.06 3.67 14.23
C GLU A 398 -35.52 5.00 13.65
N THR A 399 -36.59 4.99 12.86
CA THR A 399 -37.14 6.21 12.27
C THR A 399 -37.69 7.15 13.35
N ALA A 400 -37.75 8.47 13.09
CA ALA A 400 -38.27 9.42 14.08
C ALA A 400 -39.74 9.18 14.52
N ASN A 401 -40.54 8.49 13.69
CA ASN A 401 -41.89 8.03 14.05
C ASN A 401 -41.91 6.65 14.73
N HIS A 402 -40.74 6.04 14.97
CA HIS A 402 -40.57 4.80 15.72
C HIS A 402 -41.21 3.55 15.11
N GLU A 403 -41.69 3.60 13.87
CA GLU A 403 -42.38 2.48 13.23
C GLU A 403 -41.44 1.41 12.67
N LYS A 404 -40.28 1.82 12.15
CA LYS A 404 -39.40 0.98 11.33
C LYS A 404 -37.94 1.23 11.67
N GLU A 405 -37.11 0.29 11.24
CA GLU A 405 -35.66 0.42 11.27
C GLU A 405 -35.08 0.45 9.85
N ILE A 406 -34.02 1.23 9.67
CA ILE A 406 -33.32 1.39 8.39
C ILE A 406 -31.88 0.93 8.57
N PHE A 407 -31.47 0.01 7.70
CA PHE A 407 -30.11 -0.54 7.70
C PHE A 407 -29.09 0.50 7.25
N PHE A 408 -27.92 0.53 7.90
CA PHE A 408 -26.76 1.26 7.42
C PHE A 408 -25.46 0.50 7.62
N HIS A 409 -24.48 0.77 6.75
CA HIS A 409 -23.13 0.28 6.91
C HIS A 409 -22.26 1.35 7.58
N PHE A 410 -21.28 0.96 8.39
CA PHE A 410 -20.44 1.91 9.12
C PHE A 410 -19.62 2.84 8.22
N SER A 411 -19.37 2.45 6.96
CA SER A 411 -18.73 3.33 5.97
C SER A 411 -19.54 4.58 5.61
N GLU A 412 -20.83 4.57 5.91
CA GLU A 412 -21.74 5.67 5.60
C GLU A 412 -21.86 6.71 6.73
N PHE A 413 -21.24 6.45 7.88
CA PHE A 413 -21.20 7.38 9.00
C PHE A 413 -20.06 8.38 8.83
N ASP A 414 -20.38 9.67 8.92
CA ASP A 414 -19.41 10.75 8.81
C ASP A 414 -18.87 11.12 10.21
N GLY A 415 -17.97 10.28 10.72
CA GLY A 415 -17.35 10.44 12.04
C GLY A 415 -16.66 9.17 12.53
N ASP A 416 -16.13 9.24 13.75
CA ASP A 416 -15.59 8.06 14.43
C ASP A 416 -16.73 7.23 15.02
N ILE A 417 -16.83 5.97 14.61
CA ILE A 417 -17.86 5.01 15.01
C ILE A 417 -17.85 4.80 16.54
N THR A 418 -16.70 4.97 17.19
CA THR A 418 -16.58 4.86 18.66
C THR A 418 -17.38 5.93 19.40
N MET A 419 -17.80 6.99 18.71
CA MET A 419 -18.64 8.05 19.27
C MET A 419 -20.15 7.77 19.11
N LEU A 420 -20.55 6.68 18.46
CA LEU A 420 -21.97 6.31 18.32
C LEU A 420 -22.40 5.36 19.43
N ASP A 421 -23.46 5.75 20.15
CA ASP A 421 -24.12 4.95 21.16
C ASP A 421 -25.58 4.66 20.78
N LEU A 422 -26.15 3.61 21.38
CA LEU A 422 -27.57 3.28 21.21
C LEU A 422 -28.45 4.43 21.73
N GLY A 423 -29.42 4.83 20.92
CA GLY A 423 -30.32 5.96 21.20
C GLY A 423 -29.79 7.32 20.77
N ASP A 424 -28.57 7.42 20.22
CA ASP A 424 -28.08 8.67 19.65
C ASP A 424 -28.98 9.16 18.51
N GLU A 425 -29.24 10.46 18.49
CA GLU A 425 -29.96 11.12 17.41
C GLU A 425 -29.07 11.25 16.18
N VAL A 426 -29.61 10.91 15.02
CA VAL A 426 -28.87 10.97 13.75
C VAL A 426 -29.71 11.57 12.65
N GLU A 427 -29.04 12.28 11.75
CA GLU A 427 -29.59 12.69 10.45
C GLU A 427 -29.00 11.80 9.36
N TYR A 428 -29.83 11.37 8.41
CA TYR A 428 -29.43 10.49 7.33
C TYR A 428 -30.26 10.70 6.06
N SER A 429 -29.79 10.14 4.96
CA SER A 429 -30.52 10.09 3.69
C SER A 429 -30.83 8.64 3.32
N THR A 430 -32.02 8.36 2.77
CA THR A 430 -32.36 7.00 2.32
C THR A 430 -32.05 6.79 0.84
N VAL A 431 -31.45 5.65 0.51
CA VAL A 431 -31.23 5.18 -0.86
C VAL A 431 -31.87 3.82 -1.04
N ARG A 432 -32.55 3.62 -2.18
CA ARG A 432 -33.17 2.35 -2.54
C ARG A 432 -32.27 1.60 -3.53
N LYS A 433 -31.66 0.49 -3.10
CA LYS A 433 -30.87 -0.42 -3.95
C LYS A 433 -31.56 -1.77 -3.99
N ASN A 434 -31.92 -2.27 -5.19
CA ASN A 434 -32.53 -3.60 -5.40
C ASN A 434 -33.70 -3.91 -4.43
N ASN A 435 -34.69 -3.02 -4.36
CA ASN A 435 -35.84 -3.08 -3.45
C ASN A 435 -35.54 -2.98 -1.94
N LYS A 436 -34.29 -2.84 -1.52
CA LYS A 436 -33.90 -2.60 -0.11
C LYS A 436 -33.59 -1.14 0.12
N VAL A 437 -34.05 -0.59 1.24
CA VAL A 437 -33.76 0.79 1.65
C VAL A 437 -32.59 0.77 2.64
N SER A 438 -31.56 1.57 2.35
CA SER A 438 -30.40 1.77 3.24
C SER A 438 -30.21 3.25 3.52
N ALA A 439 -29.72 3.57 4.71
CA ALA A 439 -29.28 4.93 5.05
C ALA A 439 -27.85 5.17 4.58
N GLU A 440 -27.61 6.35 4.00
CA GLU A 440 -26.32 6.88 3.57
C GLU A 440 -26.12 8.29 4.16
N ARG A 441 -24.87 8.77 4.24
CA ARG A 441 -24.48 10.09 4.79
C ARG A 441 -25.06 10.36 6.18
N ILE A 442 -24.67 9.55 7.15
CA ILE A 442 -25.21 9.59 8.51
C ILE A 442 -24.38 10.54 9.37
N PHE A 443 -25.06 11.46 10.04
CA PHE A 443 -24.47 12.45 10.95
C PHE A 443 -25.07 12.32 12.34
N ARG A 444 -24.23 12.39 13.37
CA ARG A 444 -24.70 12.47 14.75
C ARG A 444 -25.25 13.87 15.04
N LEU A 445 -26.46 13.94 15.58
CA LEU A 445 -27.12 15.16 16.05
C LEU A 445 -26.88 15.37 17.54
N SER A 446 -27.06 16.61 17.98
CA SER A 446 -27.02 16.92 19.42
C SER A 446 -28.27 16.36 20.11
N PRO A 447 -28.18 15.83 21.34
CA PRO A 447 -29.36 15.36 22.07
C PRO A 447 -30.43 16.45 22.21
N GLY A 448 -31.69 16.11 21.94
CA GLY A 448 -32.85 17.02 21.97
C GLY A 448 -33.15 17.72 20.64
N THR A 449 -32.53 17.31 19.52
CA THR A 449 -32.84 17.84 18.18
C THR A 449 -34.15 17.27 17.64
N ILE A 450 -34.41 15.99 17.92
CA ILE A 450 -35.70 15.34 17.62
C ILE A 450 -36.67 15.63 18.77
N VAL A 451 -37.85 16.15 18.44
CA VAL A 451 -38.88 16.52 19.43
C VAL A 451 -39.26 15.30 20.28
N ALA A 452 -39.05 15.41 21.59
CA ALA A 452 -39.41 14.36 22.54
C ALA A 452 -40.94 14.31 22.73
N GLU A 453 -41.50 13.10 22.80
CA GLU A 453 -42.91 12.89 23.12
C GLU A 453 -43.21 13.26 24.58
N GLU A 454 -44.41 13.81 24.83
CA GLU A 454 -44.86 14.14 26.19
C GLU A 454 -45.20 12.87 26.95
N THR A 455 -44.56 12.68 28.12
CA THR A 455 -44.76 11.50 28.99
C THR A 455 -45.65 11.82 30.17
N ASP A 456 -46.68 11.01 30.39
CA ASP A 456 -47.43 10.99 31.65
C ASP A 456 -46.52 10.47 32.78
N PRO A 457 -46.38 11.18 33.91
CA PRO A 457 -45.55 10.74 35.03
C PRO A 457 -46.03 9.44 35.71
N THR A 458 -47.27 9.02 35.46
CA THR A 458 -47.88 7.83 36.07
C THR A 458 -47.14 6.56 35.66
N VAL A 459 -46.59 5.85 36.64
CA VAL A 459 -45.90 4.58 36.42
C VAL A 459 -46.92 3.45 36.40
N LEU A 460 -46.98 2.74 35.27
CA LEU A 460 -47.80 1.58 35.05
C LEU A 460 -46.97 0.30 35.08
N HIS A 461 -47.61 -0.81 35.48
CA HIS A 461 -47.00 -2.13 35.52
C HIS A 461 -47.45 -2.94 34.31
N GLY A 462 -46.51 -3.50 33.57
CA GLY A 462 -46.78 -4.26 32.36
C GLY A 462 -46.01 -5.56 32.28
N LYS A 463 -46.40 -6.38 31.31
CA LYS A 463 -45.70 -7.59 30.90
C LYS A 463 -45.35 -7.51 29.42
N VAL A 464 -44.10 -7.79 29.07
CA VAL A 464 -43.65 -7.81 27.68
C VAL A 464 -44.28 -9.01 26.97
N VAL A 465 -45.13 -8.75 25.98
CA VAL A 465 -45.77 -9.81 25.18
C VAL A 465 -44.92 -10.12 23.95
N ARG A 466 -44.25 -9.10 23.42
CA ARG A 466 -43.42 -9.19 22.23
C ARG A 466 -42.14 -8.37 22.41
N PRO A 467 -40.94 -8.97 22.28
CA PRO A 467 -39.69 -8.25 22.42
C PRO A 467 -39.38 -7.43 21.15
N LEU A 468 -38.37 -6.56 21.20
CA LEU A 468 -37.86 -5.84 20.02
C LEU A 468 -37.28 -6.80 18.97
N ARG A 469 -37.31 -6.40 17.69
CA ARG A 469 -36.75 -7.18 16.57
C ARG A 469 -35.28 -7.54 16.74
N SER A 470 -34.50 -6.67 17.36
CA SER A 470 -33.10 -6.95 17.69
C SER A 470 -32.93 -8.22 18.55
N ILE A 471 -33.93 -8.55 19.36
CA ILE A 471 -33.97 -9.72 20.25
C ILE A 471 -34.58 -10.94 19.55
N ASP A 472 -35.70 -10.72 18.85
CA ASP A 472 -36.34 -11.72 18.01
C ASP A 472 -36.37 -11.28 16.54
N PRO A 473 -35.33 -11.62 15.75
CA PRO A 473 -35.26 -11.23 14.34
C PRO A 473 -36.29 -11.92 13.44
N GLN A 474 -36.98 -12.96 13.91
CA GLN A 474 -37.97 -13.68 13.08
C GLN A 474 -39.29 -12.92 12.99
N GLN A 475 -39.53 -11.95 13.87
CA GLN A 475 -40.79 -11.21 13.88
C GLN A 475 -40.89 -10.19 12.74
N PRO A 476 -42.10 -9.88 12.24
CA PRO A 476 -42.29 -8.96 11.11
C PRO A 476 -42.38 -7.47 11.49
N GLU A 477 -42.56 -7.10 12.76
CA GLU A 477 -42.58 -5.72 13.25
C GLU A 477 -41.27 -5.30 13.94
N TYR A 478 -40.93 -4.02 13.89
CA TYR A 478 -39.74 -3.50 14.57
C TYR A 478 -39.96 -3.33 16.09
N GLN A 479 -41.00 -2.57 16.45
CA GLN A 479 -41.35 -2.18 17.83
C GLN A 479 -41.64 -3.41 18.68
N GLY A 480 -41.30 -3.45 19.97
CA GLY A 480 -41.84 -4.44 20.92
C GLY A 480 -43.25 -4.07 21.40
N LEU A 481 -43.87 -4.94 22.20
CA LEU A 481 -45.22 -4.73 22.75
C LEU A 481 -45.29 -5.09 24.24
N ILE A 482 -45.79 -4.16 25.05
CA ILE A 482 -46.06 -4.35 26.48
C ILE A 482 -47.56 -4.37 26.71
N GLN A 483 -48.05 -5.34 27.47
CA GLN A 483 -49.44 -5.44 27.90
C GLN A 483 -49.56 -4.92 29.33
N LEU A 484 -50.52 -4.02 29.57
CA LEU A 484 -50.82 -3.50 30.89
C LEU A 484 -51.34 -4.62 31.81
N THR A 485 -50.83 -4.67 33.03
CA THR A 485 -51.27 -5.59 34.08
C THR A 485 -51.99 -4.79 35.17
N HIS A 486 -53.26 -5.09 35.42
CA HIS A 486 -54.02 -4.48 36.51
C HIS A 486 -53.64 -5.10 37.87
N GLU A 487 -53.71 -4.30 38.94
CA GLU A 487 -53.31 -4.68 40.30
C GLU A 487 -54.06 -5.90 40.87
N ASP A 488 -55.22 -6.26 40.31
CA ASP A 488 -56.05 -7.39 40.77
C ASP A 488 -55.69 -8.75 40.14
N GLY A 489 -54.69 -8.83 39.25
CA GLY A 489 -54.19 -10.10 38.69
C GLY A 489 -55.18 -10.88 37.82
N SER A 490 -56.33 -10.31 37.45
CA SER A 490 -57.30 -10.93 36.56
C SER A 490 -56.93 -10.74 35.08
N GLU A 491 -56.71 -11.84 34.34
CA GLU A 491 -56.46 -11.85 32.89
C GLU A 491 -57.75 -11.78 32.03
N ASN A 492 -58.83 -11.18 32.52
CA ASN A 492 -60.11 -11.13 31.80
C ASN A 492 -60.51 -9.70 31.40
N GLY A 493 -59.97 -9.25 30.28
CA GLY A 493 -60.34 -8.03 29.55
C GLY A 493 -59.41 -7.82 28.35
N GLU A 494 -59.83 -7.08 27.32
CA GLU A 494 -58.94 -6.60 26.25
C GLU A 494 -57.86 -5.73 26.86
N ALA A 495 -56.75 -6.36 27.24
CA ALA A 495 -55.68 -5.68 27.94
C ALA A 495 -55.02 -4.66 27.01
N LYS A 496 -55.04 -3.39 27.42
CA LYS A 496 -54.41 -2.29 26.68
C LYS A 496 -52.93 -2.61 26.46
N THR A 497 -52.48 -2.49 25.22
CA THR A 497 -51.09 -2.74 24.84
C THR A 497 -50.42 -1.46 24.36
N PHE A 498 -49.12 -1.36 24.59
CA PHE A 498 -48.32 -0.19 24.27
C PHE A 498 -47.07 -0.63 23.49
N PRO A 499 -46.83 -0.10 22.28
CA PRO A 499 -45.61 -0.36 21.54
C PRO A 499 -44.40 0.29 22.24
N TYR A 500 -43.22 -0.30 22.08
CA TYR A 500 -41.98 0.27 22.61
C TYR A 500 -40.81 0.09 21.62
N GLY A 501 -39.91 1.08 21.59
CA GLY A 501 -38.71 1.13 20.73
C GLY A 501 -37.42 1.09 21.55
N ILE A 502 -36.25 1.33 20.92
CA ILE A 502 -35.00 1.51 21.69
C ILE A 502 -35.07 2.80 22.52
N THR A 503 -35.74 3.83 22.00
CA THR A 503 -35.91 5.12 22.68
C THR A 503 -36.83 5.03 23.90
N SER A 504 -37.71 4.02 23.94
CA SER A 504 -38.61 3.77 25.07
C SER A 504 -37.90 3.21 26.31
N LEU A 505 -36.74 2.56 26.17
CA LEU A 505 -36.06 1.92 27.30
C LEU A 505 -35.35 2.95 28.20
N SER A 506 -35.47 2.79 29.52
CA SER A 506 -34.70 3.61 30.48
C SER A 506 -33.21 3.29 30.42
N ASP A 507 -32.86 2.01 30.24
CA ASP A 507 -31.51 1.55 29.94
C ASP A 507 -31.46 1.01 28.51
N LYS A 508 -30.71 1.68 27.62
CA LYS A 508 -30.62 1.34 26.20
C LYS A 508 -29.93 -0.01 25.95
N ARG A 509 -29.27 -0.57 26.95
CA ARG A 509 -28.62 -1.89 26.89
C ARG A 509 -29.51 -3.00 27.44
N GLU A 510 -30.73 -2.68 27.88
CA GLU A 510 -31.64 -3.66 28.47
C GLU A 510 -32.31 -4.55 27.41
N PHE A 511 -32.12 -5.86 27.54
CA PHE A 511 -32.71 -6.86 26.65
C PHE A 511 -34.03 -7.39 27.22
N LEU A 512 -35.15 -6.74 26.92
CA LEU A 512 -36.48 -7.19 27.34
C LEU A 512 -36.93 -8.43 26.56
N GLN A 513 -37.36 -9.46 27.29
CA GLN A 513 -37.83 -10.73 26.74
C GLN A 513 -39.33 -10.91 26.92
N LYS A 514 -39.94 -11.76 26.08
CA LYS A 514 -41.33 -12.17 26.27
C LYS A 514 -41.54 -12.76 27.67
N GLY A 515 -42.46 -12.17 28.43
CA GLY A 515 -42.81 -12.54 29.79
C GLY A 515 -42.17 -11.66 30.86
N ASP A 516 -41.22 -10.79 30.52
CA ASP A 516 -40.60 -9.88 31.48
C ASP A 516 -41.63 -8.89 32.03
N VAL A 517 -41.62 -8.70 33.35
CA VAL A 517 -42.43 -7.68 34.02
C VAL A 517 -41.66 -6.37 33.98
N VAL A 518 -42.34 -5.28 33.63
CA VAL A 518 -41.74 -3.96 33.42
C VAL A 518 -42.57 -2.87 34.09
N ASN A 519 -41.89 -1.82 34.52
CA ASN A 519 -42.51 -0.54 34.81
C ASN A 519 -42.36 0.36 33.59
N PHE A 520 -43.39 1.10 33.24
CA PHE A 520 -43.33 2.04 32.12
C PHE A 520 -44.26 3.23 32.37
N GLN A 521 -44.00 4.31 31.67
CA GLN A 521 -44.87 5.48 31.55
C GLN A 521 -45.50 5.48 30.17
N VAL A 522 -46.61 6.20 30.00
CA VAL A 522 -47.24 6.37 28.69
C VAL A 522 -46.77 7.67 28.08
N ALA A 523 -46.22 7.61 26.87
CA ALA A 523 -45.98 8.79 26.04
C ALA A 523 -47.06 8.89 24.97
N THR A 524 -47.48 10.12 24.68
CA THR A 524 -48.45 10.40 23.63
C THR A 524 -47.77 11.20 22.54
N SER A 525 -47.77 10.66 21.32
CA SER A 525 -47.24 11.36 20.15
C SER A 525 -48.15 12.53 19.76
N ALA A 526 -47.64 13.47 18.97
CA ALA A 526 -48.45 14.57 18.43
C ALA A 526 -49.64 14.10 17.57
N GLY A 527 -49.61 12.85 17.08
CA GLY A 527 -50.70 12.20 16.35
C GLY A 527 -51.74 11.51 17.24
N GLY A 528 -51.59 11.56 18.58
CA GLY A 528 -52.48 10.90 19.53
C GLY A 528 -52.21 9.41 19.74
N GLU A 529 -51.10 8.88 19.20
CA GLU A 529 -50.71 7.49 19.44
C GLU A 529 -50.01 7.36 20.78
N GLU A 530 -50.45 6.41 21.60
CA GLU A 530 -49.85 6.11 22.89
C GLU A 530 -48.79 5.01 22.75
N ARG A 531 -47.64 5.21 23.38
CA ARG A 531 -46.55 4.23 23.44
C ARG A 531 -45.98 4.12 24.84
N ALA A 532 -45.24 3.05 25.09
CA ALA A 532 -44.51 2.94 26.34
C ALA A 532 -43.23 3.80 26.27
N ALA A 533 -42.96 4.51 27.36
CA ALA A 533 -41.77 5.30 27.59
C ALA A 533 -41.18 4.96 28.97
N ARG A 534 -39.89 5.24 29.15
CA ARG A 534 -39.13 4.93 30.38
C ARG A 534 -39.31 3.49 30.88
N VAL A 535 -39.36 2.55 29.94
CA VAL A 535 -39.55 1.14 30.23
C VAL A 535 -38.35 0.63 31.03
N GLN A 536 -38.61 0.04 32.19
CA GLN A 536 -37.61 -0.52 33.09
C GLN A 536 -38.01 -1.94 33.46
N ALA A 537 -37.12 -2.92 33.29
CA ALA A 537 -37.41 -4.28 33.71
C ALA A 537 -37.43 -4.42 35.23
N ILE A 538 -38.44 -5.12 35.74
CA ILE A 538 -38.53 -5.55 37.14
C ILE A 538 -37.93 -6.94 37.24
N ARG A 539 -36.61 -6.99 37.39
CA ARG A 539 -35.86 -8.23 37.52
C ARG A 539 -35.37 -8.41 38.96
N LYS A 540 -35.56 -9.61 39.51
CA LYS A 540 -34.99 -9.96 40.82
C LYS A 540 -33.47 -10.00 40.69
N ARG A 541 -32.78 -9.04 41.32
CA ARG A 541 -31.32 -9.04 41.44
C ARG A 541 -30.90 -10.11 42.45
N VAL A 542 -29.89 -10.89 42.08
CA VAL A 542 -29.33 -11.96 42.90
C VAL A 542 -27.85 -11.68 43.12
N ARG A 543 -27.33 -12.10 44.28
CA ARG A 543 -25.93 -11.93 44.64
C ARG A 543 -25.18 -13.25 44.56
N GLY A 544 -23.92 -13.18 44.14
CA GLY A 544 -23.01 -14.31 44.04
C GLY A 544 -21.56 -13.86 44.14
N SER A 545 -20.63 -14.78 43.96
CA SER A 545 -19.20 -14.46 43.86
C SER A 545 -18.64 -14.91 42.52
N VAL A 546 -17.80 -14.07 41.92
CA VAL A 546 -17.05 -14.42 40.71
C VAL A 546 -16.17 -15.63 41.00
N ASP A 547 -16.27 -16.65 40.18
CA ASP A 547 -15.49 -17.88 40.31
C ASP A 547 -14.20 -17.79 39.51
N THR A 548 -14.33 -17.55 38.21
CA THR A 548 -13.20 -17.50 37.27
C THR A 548 -13.49 -16.48 36.18
N ILE A 549 -12.47 -15.78 35.72
CA ILE A 549 -12.50 -14.93 34.52
C ILE A 549 -11.53 -15.51 33.49
N LYS A 550 -12.00 -15.66 32.25
CA LYS A 550 -11.24 -16.22 31.13
C LYS A 550 -11.44 -15.36 29.88
N GLY A 551 -10.44 -14.57 29.53
CA GLY A 551 -10.53 -13.67 28.36
C GLY A 551 -11.65 -12.65 28.56
N GLN A 552 -12.61 -12.59 27.62
CA GLN A 552 -13.74 -11.66 27.64
C GLN A 552 -15.00 -12.18 28.37
N PHE A 553 -14.92 -13.32 29.06
CA PHE A 553 -16.06 -13.87 29.80
C PHE A 553 -15.67 -14.42 31.17
N GLY A 554 -16.65 -14.63 32.03
CA GLY A 554 -16.46 -15.15 33.38
C GLY A 554 -17.60 -16.05 33.84
N PHE A 555 -17.40 -16.64 35.01
CA PHE A 555 -18.37 -17.51 35.69
C PHE A 555 -18.61 -17.02 37.10
N ILE A 556 -19.87 -17.09 37.54
CA ILE A 556 -20.29 -16.77 38.90
C ILE A 556 -20.69 -18.07 39.60
N ASN A 557 -20.30 -18.20 40.87
CA ASN A 557 -20.76 -19.25 41.76
C ASN A 557 -22.23 -19.02 42.13
N TYR A 558 -23.11 -19.37 41.19
CA TYR A 558 -24.56 -19.35 41.30
C TYR A 558 -25.13 -20.48 40.45
N GLU A 559 -25.91 -21.36 41.06
CA GLU A 559 -26.47 -22.55 40.42
C GLU A 559 -27.87 -22.26 39.87
N VAL A 560 -28.05 -22.37 38.55
CA VAL A 560 -29.36 -22.28 37.90
C VAL A 560 -29.53 -23.50 36.98
N GLY A 561 -30.58 -24.29 37.22
CA GLY A 561 -30.85 -25.52 36.46
C GLY A 561 -29.86 -26.65 36.80
N ASP A 562 -29.19 -27.20 35.77
CA ASP A 562 -28.34 -28.42 35.78
C ASP A 562 -27.05 -28.35 36.65
N ASN A 563 -27.04 -27.66 37.80
CA ASN A 563 -25.85 -27.46 38.66
C ASN A 563 -24.61 -26.91 37.91
N LYS A 564 -24.80 -26.08 36.88
CA LYS A 564 -23.71 -25.40 36.16
C LYS A 564 -23.50 -23.99 36.71
N LYS A 565 -22.24 -23.55 36.78
CA LYS A 565 -21.88 -22.17 37.15
C LYS A 565 -22.48 -21.19 36.15
N LEU A 566 -22.99 -20.05 36.62
CA LEU A 566 -23.65 -19.06 35.79
C LEU A 566 -22.62 -18.28 34.94
N PHE A 567 -22.82 -18.27 33.63
CA PHE A 567 -21.94 -17.59 32.67
C PHE A 567 -22.25 -16.09 32.57
N PHE A 568 -21.25 -15.22 32.40
CA PHE A 568 -21.43 -13.81 32.04
C PHE A 568 -20.33 -13.34 31.07
N HIS A 569 -20.63 -12.32 30.26
CA HIS A 569 -19.65 -11.67 29.40
C HIS A 569 -19.16 -10.37 30.07
N LEU A 570 -17.88 -9.99 29.90
CA LEU A 570 -17.34 -8.76 30.49
C LEU A 570 -18.05 -7.49 30.00
N SER A 571 -18.69 -7.53 28.83
CA SER A 571 -19.55 -6.44 28.33
C SER A 571 -20.81 -6.21 29.18
N GLU A 572 -21.25 -7.20 29.96
CA GLU A 572 -22.42 -7.11 30.84
C GLU A 572 -22.08 -6.50 32.20
N VAL A 573 -20.80 -6.22 32.46
CA VAL A 573 -20.31 -5.60 33.68
C VAL A 573 -20.50 -4.10 33.58
N HIS A 574 -21.32 -3.52 34.45
CA HIS A 574 -21.59 -2.10 34.45
C HIS A 574 -20.44 -1.30 35.08
N ASP A 575 -20.36 -0.02 34.73
CA ASP A 575 -19.46 0.98 35.31
C ASP A 575 -17.95 0.71 35.12
N GLY A 576 -17.58 -0.13 34.13
CA GLY A 576 -16.18 -0.42 33.81
C GLY A 576 -15.38 -1.04 34.96
N SER A 577 -16.07 -1.67 35.92
CA SER A 577 -15.44 -2.24 37.11
C SER A 577 -14.66 -3.49 36.78
N ASP A 578 -13.35 -3.48 37.04
CA ASP A 578 -12.53 -4.69 36.94
C ASP A 578 -12.96 -5.72 37.99
N LEU A 579 -13.54 -6.81 37.51
CA LEU A 579 -13.88 -7.97 38.32
C LEU A 579 -12.66 -8.88 38.47
N SER A 580 -12.50 -9.45 39.66
CA SER A 580 -11.52 -10.49 39.96
C SER A 580 -12.20 -11.73 40.56
N PRO A 581 -11.63 -12.93 40.38
CA PRO A 581 -12.09 -14.12 41.10
C PRO A 581 -12.22 -13.86 42.61
N GLY A 582 -13.37 -14.19 43.19
CA GLY A 582 -13.71 -13.94 44.59
C GLY A 582 -14.58 -12.70 44.84
N ASP A 583 -14.65 -11.76 43.90
CA ASP A 583 -15.46 -10.54 44.06
C ASP A 583 -16.95 -10.86 44.24
N LYS A 584 -17.61 -10.13 45.13
CA LYS A 584 -19.07 -10.20 45.31
C LYS A 584 -19.73 -9.34 44.25
N VAL A 585 -20.67 -9.95 43.53
CA VAL A 585 -21.40 -9.30 42.45
C VAL A 585 -22.90 -9.48 42.63
N GLU A 586 -23.63 -8.45 42.24
CA GLU A 586 -25.07 -8.47 42.09
C GLU A 586 -25.41 -8.45 40.60
N PHE A 587 -26.30 -9.33 40.18
CA PHE A 587 -26.63 -9.54 38.77
C PHE A 587 -28.06 -10.02 38.60
N VAL A 588 -28.55 -10.00 37.36
CA VAL A 588 -29.82 -10.61 36.99
C VAL A 588 -29.57 -11.89 36.22
N VAL A 589 -30.33 -12.94 36.53
CA VAL A 589 -30.32 -14.19 35.78
C VAL A 589 -31.27 -14.06 34.59
N VAL A 590 -30.74 -14.17 33.37
CA VAL A 590 -31.51 -14.11 32.12
C VAL A 590 -31.38 -15.45 31.39
N CYS A 591 -32.47 -15.96 30.83
CA CYS A 591 -32.45 -17.16 30.00
C CYS A 591 -32.36 -16.78 28.52
N ASN A 592 -31.41 -17.33 27.78
CA ASN A 592 -31.34 -17.13 26.34
C ASN A 592 -32.38 -18.05 25.66
N GLN A 593 -33.46 -17.46 25.14
CA GLN A 593 -34.58 -18.20 24.54
C GLN A 593 -34.19 -19.08 23.35
N LYS A 594 -33.10 -18.75 22.62
CA LYS A 594 -32.63 -19.56 21.48
C LYS A 594 -31.84 -20.80 21.90
N SER A 595 -31.15 -20.74 23.04
CA SER A 595 -30.25 -21.82 23.49
C SER A 595 -30.73 -22.54 24.76
N GLY A 596 -31.73 -21.99 25.46
CA GLY A 596 -32.20 -22.45 26.77
C GLY A 596 -31.18 -22.27 27.90
N LYS A 597 -30.06 -21.57 27.65
CA LYS A 597 -28.98 -21.39 28.65
C LYS A 597 -29.20 -20.14 29.47
N TYR A 598 -28.88 -20.21 30.77
CA TYR A 598 -28.91 -19.08 31.68
C TYR A 598 -27.57 -18.32 31.68
N SER A 599 -27.64 -17.00 31.71
CA SER A 599 -26.50 -16.10 31.86
C SER A 599 -26.78 -14.97 32.85
N ALA A 600 -25.73 -14.38 33.41
CA ALA A 600 -25.82 -13.19 34.24
C ALA A 600 -25.75 -11.93 33.37
N CYS A 601 -26.69 -11.02 33.56
CA CYS A 601 -26.76 -9.70 32.93
C CYS A 601 -26.72 -8.60 33.99
N SER A 602 -26.30 -7.40 33.58
CA SER A 602 -26.18 -6.21 34.44
C SER A 602 -25.38 -6.49 35.73
N VAL A 603 -24.21 -7.11 35.56
CA VAL A 603 -23.33 -7.52 36.66
C VAL A 603 -22.70 -6.27 37.28
N LYS A 604 -22.88 -6.09 38.59
CA LYS A 604 -22.32 -4.98 39.37
C LYS A 604 -21.51 -5.51 40.53
N LYS A 605 -20.32 -4.95 40.76
CA LYS A 605 -19.49 -5.28 41.92
C LYS A 605 -20.12 -4.65 43.18
N VAL A 606 -20.29 -5.45 44.23
CA VAL A 606 -20.85 -5.00 45.51
C VAL A 606 -19.71 -4.84 46.50
N ALA A 607 -19.52 -3.63 47.03
CA ALA A 607 -18.56 -3.37 48.10
C ALA A 607 -18.98 -4.10 49.39
N GLY A 608 -18.02 -4.68 50.11
CA GLY A 608 -18.21 -5.69 51.17
C GLY A 608 -18.93 -5.27 52.46
N SER A 609 -19.73 -4.19 52.46
CA SER A 609 -20.54 -3.77 53.60
C SER A 609 -22.02 -3.89 53.23
N ASP A 610 -22.59 -5.09 53.40
CA ASP A 610 -24.00 -5.34 53.75
C ASP A 610 -24.26 -6.85 53.65
N VAL A 611 -23.78 -7.55 54.67
CA VAL A 611 -23.99 -8.98 54.87
C VAL A 611 -25.31 -9.17 55.62
N VAL A 612 -26.41 -9.22 54.88
CA VAL A 612 -27.62 -9.94 55.31
C VAL A 612 -27.78 -11.12 54.34
N THR A 613 -27.18 -12.25 54.69
CA THR A 613 -27.34 -13.50 53.93
C THR A 613 -28.76 -14.02 54.11
N ALA A 614 -29.62 -13.85 53.10
CA ALA A 614 -30.79 -14.69 52.95
C ALA A 614 -30.32 -16.15 52.77
N ARG A 615 -30.85 -17.04 53.61
CA ARG A 615 -30.37 -18.42 53.82
C ARG A 615 -30.74 -19.31 52.62
N PRO A 616 -29.81 -20.03 51.96
CA PRO A 616 -30.13 -20.93 50.85
C PRO A 616 -30.91 -22.18 51.29
N GLU A 617 -31.95 -22.56 50.55
CA GLU A 617 -32.89 -23.66 50.91
C GLU A 617 -32.28 -25.08 50.91
N ARG A 618 -31.06 -25.28 50.41
CA ARG A 618 -30.47 -26.62 50.20
C ARG A 618 -30.03 -27.35 51.47
N LEU A 619 -30.04 -26.70 52.64
CA LEU A 619 -29.65 -27.31 53.92
C LEU A 619 -30.76 -28.11 54.62
N LEU A 620 -32.01 -28.08 54.13
CA LEU A 620 -33.12 -28.85 54.71
C LEU A 620 -33.10 -30.35 54.33
N HIS A 621 -32.34 -30.74 53.30
CA HIS A 621 -32.37 -32.12 52.79
C HIS A 621 -31.24 -33.04 53.26
N ARG A 622 -30.27 -32.53 54.04
CA ARG A 622 -29.09 -33.29 54.50
C ARG A 622 -29.05 -33.57 56.01
N LEU A 623 -30.23 -33.59 56.65
CA LEU A 623 -30.42 -33.84 58.08
C LEU A 623 -31.24 -35.13 58.36
N LYS A 624 -31.32 -36.05 57.39
CA LYS A 624 -32.02 -37.34 57.54
C LYS A 624 -31.20 -38.59 57.22
N SER A 625 -29.89 -38.49 57.02
CA SER A 625 -29.08 -39.68 56.88
C SER A 625 -27.63 -39.45 57.29
N VAL A 626 -27.12 -40.47 57.99
CA VAL A 626 -25.74 -40.75 58.37
C VAL A 626 -25.35 -40.40 59.81
N ASN A 627 -25.58 -41.43 60.63
CA ASN A 627 -24.84 -41.78 61.83
C ASN A 627 -23.33 -41.84 61.60
N VAL A 628 -22.61 -41.35 62.61
CA VAL A 628 -21.41 -41.89 63.29
C VAL A 628 -20.38 -42.66 62.45
N GLU A 629 -19.17 -42.08 62.32
CA GLU A 629 -17.87 -42.65 62.73
C GLU A 629 -16.73 -41.92 61.99
N ASN A 630 -16.09 -40.96 62.66
CA ASN A 630 -14.62 -40.79 62.66
C ASN A 630 -14.24 -39.53 63.47
N ASP A 631 -13.63 -39.80 64.60
CA ASP A 631 -13.07 -38.86 65.57
C ASP A 631 -11.66 -38.46 65.10
N ASN A 632 -11.49 -37.21 64.64
CA ASN A 632 -10.23 -36.45 64.77
C ASN A 632 -10.37 -35.00 64.26
N GLY A 633 -11.08 -34.17 65.04
CA GLY A 633 -11.14 -32.72 64.84
C GLY A 633 -11.31 -31.96 66.18
N PRO A 634 -10.73 -30.75 66.32
CA PRO A 634 -10.56 -30.08 67.61
C PRO A 634 -11.88 -29.55 68.23
N ARG A 635 -11.97 -29.67 69.56
CA ARG A 635 -13.14 -29.36 70.41
C ARG A 635 -13.35 -27.85 70.62
N LEU A 636 -14.61 -27.41 70.53
CA LEU A 636 -15.10 -26.07 70.90
C LEU A 636 -15.27 -25.93 72.43
N ILE A 637 -14.78 -24.84 73.00
CA ILE A 637 -15.01 -24.43 74.39
C ILE A 637 -15.97 -23.22 74.40
N VAL A 638 -17.10 -23.32 75.09
CA VAL A 638 -18.07 -22.24 75.27
C VAL A 638 -17.68 -21.40 76.48
N LEU A 639 -17.30 -20.14 76.26
CA LEU A 639 -16.75 -19.24 77.29
C LEU A 639 -17.78 -18.36 78.02
N ARG A 640 -19.08 -18.41 77.68
CA ARG A 640 -20.23 -17.84 78.43
C ARG A 640 -21.56 -18.11 77.69
N GLN A 641 -22.62 -18.50 78.41
CA GLN A 641 -23.99 -18.55 77.89
C GLN A 641 -24.72 -17.22 78.18
N PRO A 642 -25.45 -16.62 77.22
CA PRO A 642 -26.33 -15.49 77.50
C PRO A 642 -27.65 -15.97 78.15
N LYS A 643 -27.95 -15.40 79.32
CA LYS A 643 -29.22 -15.55 80.05
C LYS A 643 -30.38 -14.99 79.22
N GLY A 644 -31.43 -15.78 79.03
CA GLY A 644 -32.73 -15.31 78.55
C GLY A 644 -33.46 -14.50 79.64
N PRO A 645 -34.34 -13.57 79.25
CA PRO A 645 -35.11 -12.76 80.20
C PRO A 645 -36.14 -13.59 80.98
N ASP A 646 -36.17 -13.33 82.28
CA ASP A 646 -36.97 -14.00 83.30
C ASP A 646 -38.48 -13.89 83.07
N SER A 647 -39.15 -15.02 83.32
CA SER A 647 -40.59 -15.17 83.35
C SER A 647 -41.19 -14.51 84.59
N GLY A 648 -42.04 -13.49 84.41
CA GLY A 648 -42.89 -12.94 85.45
C GLY A 648 -44.14 -12.30 84.87
N ASN A 649 -45.26 -13.04 84.89
CA ASN A 649 -46.64 -12.62 84.56
C ASN A 649 -46.94 -12.18 83.10
N SER A 650 -47.51 -13.10 82.32
CA SER A 650 -48.84 -12.86 81.72
C SER A 650 -49.37 -14.15 81.08
N LYS A 651 -50.59 -14.49 81.49
CA LYS A 651 -51.48 -15.57 81.08
C LYS A 651 -51.67 -15.64 79.55
N GLY A 652 -51.81 -16.85 79.00
CA GLY A 652 -52.42 -17.02 77.69
C GLY A 652 -52.29 -18.43 77.09
N PHE A 653 -53.28 -19.28 77.39
CA PHE A 653 -53.65 -20.53 76.70
C PHE A 653 -52.61 -21.67 76.79
N ILE A 654 -52.70 -22.62 77.73
CA ILE A 654 -53.81 -23.56 78.01
C ILE A 654 -54.44 -24.09 76.72
N PHE A 655 -53.86 -25.14 76.15
CA PHE A 655 -54.59 -26.38 75.91
C PHE A 655 -53.62 -27.57 75.88
N GLN A 656 -53.85 -28.49 76.80
CA GLN A 656 -53.18 -29.76 76.96
C GLN A 656 -54.15 -30.83 76.43
N ARG A 657 -53.71 -31.75 75.56
CA ARG A 657 -54.23 -33.13 75.54
C ARG A 657 -53.18 -34.09 75.01
N SER A 658 -52.97 -35.11 75.82
CA SER A 658 -51.93 -36.12 75.83
C SER A 658 -52.41 -37.47 75.26
N SER A 659 -51.51 -38.13 74.54
CA SER A 659 -51.15 -39.57 74.40
C SER A 659 -52.11 -40.73 74.73
N HIS A 660 -52.06 -41.81 73.92
CA HIS A 660 -51.54 -43.18 74.27
C HIS A 660 -51.48 -44.09 73.01
N LYS A 661 -50.29 -44.58 72.56
CA LYS A 661 -49.51 -45.82 72.82
C LYS A 661 -50.09 -47.16 72.29
N PRO A 662 -49.24 -47.94 71.59
CA PRO A 662 -48.98 -49.32 72.02
C PRO A 662 -47.48 -49.54 72.27
N GLY A 663 -47.13 -50.16 73.41
CA GLY A 663 -45.76 -50.60 73.73
C GLY A 663 -45.28 -50.48 75.18
N GLU A 664 -46.16 -50.28 76.17
CA GLU A 664 -45.78 -50.41 77.59
C GLU A 664 -46.23 -51.78 78.13
N PRO A 665 -45.59 -52.35 79.19
CA PRO A 665 -45.38 -51.66 80.47
C PRO A 665 -44.04 -52.06 81.16
N PRO A 666 -43.85 -51.93 82.49
CA PRO A 666 -43.13 -50.80 83.09
C PRO A 666 -42.04 -51.26 84.09
N SER A 667 -41.29 -50.32 84.66
CA SER A 667 -40.95 -50.23 86.09
C SER A 667 -39.64 -49.46 86.29
N ASP A 668 -39.80 -48.24 86.80
CA ASP A 668 -39.37 -47.86 88.14
C ASP A 668 -37.95 -48.21 88.65
N ILE A 669 -37.45 -47.21 89.40
CA ILE A 669 -36.65 -47.33 90.62
C ILE A 669 -35.14 -47.02 90.50
N THR A 670 -34.83 -45.86 91.11
CA THR A 670 -33.70 -45.52 91.99
C THR A 670 -32.37 -45.08 91.37
N MET A 671 -32.01 -43.81 91.58
CA MET A 671 -31.31 -43.23 92.75
C MET A 671 -29.81 -43.52 92.68
N ASN A 672 -29.02 -42.49 92.35
CA ASN A 672 -28.44 -41.49 93.26
C ASN A 672 -27.10 -41.97 93.83
N GLY A 673 -26.23 -40.99 94.01
CA GLY A 673 -25.04 -41.08 94.83
C GLY A 673 -23.81 -40.82 93.99
N HIS A 674 -23.30 -39.59 94.02
CA HIS A 674 -22.30 -39.14 95.00
C HIS A 674 -20.91 -39.61 94.56
N SER A 675 -19.83 -38.87 94.70
CA SER A 675 -19.50 -37.53 95.17
C SER A 675 -17.98 -37.57 95.21
N THR A 676 -17.30 -36.42 95.14
CA THR A 676 -16.04 -36.12 95.88
C THR A 676 -14.81 -37.00 95.53
N THR A 677 -13.57 -36.58 95.43
CA THR A 677 -12.83 -35.37 95.81
C THR A 677 -11.38 -35.71 95.47
N ASN A 678 -10.60 -34.66 95.18
CA ASN A 678 -9.21 -34.43 95.60
C ASN A 678 -8.11 -35.45 95.28
N GLY A 679 -7.00 -34.89 94.81
CA GLY A 679 -5.70 -35.53 94.94
C GLY A 679 -4.51 -34.87 94.25
N ASN A 680 -4.48 -33.53 94.10
CA ASN A 680 -3.35 -32.66 94.49
C ASN A 680 -3.63 -31.19 94.22
#